data_AF-A0A521E0I6-F1
#
_entry.id   AF-A0A521E0I6-F1
#
_cell.length_a   1.000
_cell.length_b   1.000
_cell.length_c   1.000
_cell.angle_alpha   90.00
_cell.angle_beta   90.00
_cell.angle_gamma   90.00
#
_symmetry.space_group_name_H-M   'P 1'
#
loop_
_entity.id
_entity.type
_entity.pdbx_description
1 polymer ?
#
loop_
_entity_poly.entity_id
_entity_poly.type
_entity_poly.pdbx_seq_one_letter_code
_entity_poly.pdbx_strand_id
1 'polypeptide(L)'
;MSHNRWDTDMVGVLAEEGFVKEQIGKEAVFVNSQNVIQFYVRLISQPPASFPDQELITCYGDALEEKWGFEDPIHQHPMIREQELRSFLKDSLIVFHVQTTGLPGRTQFYVGTHLRLIGKTDRFHPNQFFVPLPVFSQESHGITFEEFLNRLMNQKYLGHIEHISKEPNDTPPFILWKDPGEHFKVLGEFTFHHYAYGGFRYYGEDIRMMDMTTDWSHHSYLNELNLENIALVTKEVCQEISDALKEAPPIKQQKVNAIEELDQTQQQVAVTVPTETATIADKETNFLADFVQLTKDQGLLYDETDLYNFHTAMKSSNLVILAGMSGTGKSCLVQTYSRALGLEDHQLAFISVRPDWSDDTDLIGYTDMLHKVYRPGDSGLINVLRDAAKEENRDKLYLVCFDEMNLSRVEHYFSQFLSVLEKEHNRELRLYNDDLTQCLYNSTLYPPTIPIGDNVLFVGTVNLDESTYHFSDKVLDRANVIRLHVMPFHLLKELEQRKQTVHHANRTLPEISLSTYQSFQKEDHLNGLTERELEFLWTCHEAIQQVNNNIGIGPRIVRQIGRYLNNVPKHGPLNRQNALDLQVVQRIVTKIRGPEDLLCDLLGRYNRQTGKVSDSPLLNILDDFRDISFFTETRKALQHKTKELEINGYTV
;
A
#
# COMPACT_ATOMS: atom_id res chain seq x y z
N MET A 1 18.83 -20.92 -0.82
CA MET A 1 19.19 -21.04 0.60
C MET A 1 18.23 -20.13 1.36
N SER A 2 17.39 -20.67 2.24
CA SER A 2 16.51 -19.84 3.07
C SER A 2 17.34 -19.28 4.23
N HIS A 3 17.76 -18.03 4.13
CA HIS A 3 18.38 -17.31 5.24
C HIS A 3 17.27 -16.57 5.98
N ASN A 4 17.04 -16.91 7.24
CA ASN A 4 16.22 -16.08 8.11
C ASN A 4 17.14 -15.00 8.71
N ARG A 5 16.66 -13.76 8.71
CA ARG A 5 17.39 -12.59 9.19
C ARG A 5 16.49 -11.78 10.11
N TRP A 6 16.99 -11.45 11.29
CA TRP A 6 16.34 -10.58 12.27
C TRP A 6 17.16 -9.29 12.39
N ASP A 7 16.61 -8.20 11.83
CA ASP A 7 17.22 -6.86 11.82
C ASP A 7 16.82 -6.01 13.05
N THR A 8 16.43 -6.69 14.14
CA THR A 8 16.10 -6.10 15.44
C THR A 8 17.32 -6.12 16.35
N ASP A 9 17.53 -5.04 17.11
CA ASP A 9 18.61 -4.91 18.08
C ASP A 9 18.38 -5.85 19.26
N MET A 10 19.21 -6.89 19.31
CA MET A 10 19.32 -7.81 20.42
C MET A 10 20.58 -7.47 21.22
N VAL A 11 20.51 -7.63 22.54
CA VAL A 11 21.59 -7.28 23.45
C VAL A 11 22.04 -8.49 24.22
N GLY A 12 23.34 -8.69 24.27
CA GLY A 12 23.96 -9.82 24.91
C GLY A 12 25.22 -9.44 25.68
N VAL A 13 25.74 -10.42 26.40
CA VAL A 13 27.07 -10.37 27.02
C VAL A 13 27.88 -11.57 26.59
N LEU A 14 29.20 -11.46 26.67
CA LEU A 14 30.08 -12.60 26.47
C LEU A 14 29.64 -13.76 27.39
N ALA A 15 29.41 -14.92 26.80
CA ALA A 15 28.89 -16.08 27.53
C ALA A 15 29.92 -16.63 28.53
N GLU A 16 29.45 -17.15 29.66
CA GLU A 16 30.31 -17.76 30.66
C GLU A 16 30.78 -19.15 30.21
N GLU A 17 32.04 -19.51 30.51
CA GLU A 17 32.63 -20.80 30.10
C GLU A 17 31.80 -22.01 30.55
N GLY A 18 31.34 -22.02 31.80
CA GLY A 18 30.53 -23.12 32.33
C GLY A 18 29.24 -23.30 31.54
N PHE A 19 28.58 -22.19 31.20
CA PHE A 19 27.32 -22.17 30.47
C PHE A 19 27.47 -22.67 29.03
N VAL A 20 28.49 -22.19 28.30
CA VAL A 20 28.75 -22.65 26.92
C VAL A 20 29.15 -24.12 26.89
N LYS A 21 29.97 -24.55 27.85
CA LYS A 21 30.42 -25.95 27.94
C LYS A 21 29.27 -26.90 28.26
N GLU A 22 28.32 -26.48 29.08
CA GLU A 22 27.12 -27.27 29.40
C GLU A 22 26.16 -27.38 28.21
N GLN A 23 25.92 -26.29 27.48
CA GLN A 23 24.97 -26.29 26.36
C GLN A 23 25.51 -26.92 25.06
N ILE A 24 26.76 -26.63 24.69
CA ILE A 24 27.31 -27.02 23.38
C ILE A 24 28.68 -27.70 23.44
N GLY A 25 29.24 -27.90 24.64
CA GLY A 25 30.51 -28.63 24.82
C GLY A 25 31.74 -27.89 24.28
N LYS A 26 31.65 -26.58 24.05
CA LYS A 26 32.74 -25.73 23.54
C LYS A 26 33.17 -24.69 24.58
N GLU A 27 34.30 -24.05 24.33
CA GLU A 27 34.74 -22.86 25.07
C GLU A 27 33.99 -21.61 24.57
N ALA A 28 33.82 -20.61 25.44
CA ALA A 28 33.06 -19.41 25.10
C ALA A 28 33.80 -18.49 24.12
N VAL A 29 35.13 -18.54 24.11
CA VAL A 29 36.02 -17.84 23.15
C VAL A 29 37.10 -18.82 22.74
N PHE A 30 37.27 -19.03 21.43
CA PHE A 30 38.30 -19.92 20.89
C PHE A 30 38.72 -19.48 19.47
N VAL A 31 39.93 -19.85 19.05
CA VAL A 31 40.37 -19.66 17.66
C VAL A 31 39.88 -20.83 16.79
N ASN A 32 39.14 -20.54 15.72
CA ASN A 32 38.57 -21.56 14.84
C ASN A 32 39.59 -22.09 13.81
N SER A 33 39.19 -23.08 12.99
CA SER A 33 40.06 -23.68 11.97
C SER A 33 40.49 -22.72 10.85
N GLN A 34 39.83 -21.57 10.71
CA GLN A 34 40.17 -20.51 9.77
C GLN A 34 41.09 -19.45 10.38
N ASN A 35 41.60 -19.70 11.60
CA ASN A 35 42.45 -18.80 12.36
C ASN A 35 41.77 -17.48 12.77
N VAL A 36 40.43 -17.48 12.86
CA VAL A 36 39.62 -16.33 13.31
C VAL A 36 39.13 -16.59 14.73
N ILE A 37 39.16 -15.57 15.60
CA ILE A 37 38.57 -15.68 16.94
C ILE A 37 37.05 -15.78 16.80
N GLN A 38 36.49 -16.86 17.34
CA GLN A 38 35.06 -17.08 17.43
C GLN A 38 34.65 -17.03 18.89
N PHE A 39 33.54 -16.35 19.19
CA PHE A 39 33.02 -16.24 20.55
C PHE A 39 31.50 -16.36 20.60
N TYR A 40 31.00 -16.74 21.77
CA TYR A 40 29.57 -16.90 22.01
C TYR A 40 29.05 -15.76 22.88
N VAL A 41 27.93 -15.18 22.45
CA VAL A 41 27.21 -14.13 23.17
C VAL A 41 25.94 -14.75 23.75
N ARG A 42 25.74 -14.59 25.06
CA ARG A 42 24.49 -14.94 25.73
C ARG A 42 23.51 -13.80 25.60
N LEU A 43 22.34 -14.07 25.03
CA LEU A 43 21.26 -13.10 24.90
C LEU A 43 20.73 -12.69 26.29
N ILE A 44 20.61 -11.38 26.53
CA ILE A 44 20.09 -10.81 27.78
C ILE A 44 19.02 -9.73 27.55
N SER A 45 18.48 -9.64 26.34
CA SER A 45 17.32 -8.81 26.04
C SER A 45 16.19 -9.64 25.45
N GLN A 46 14.96 -9.14 25.54
CA GLN A 46 13.81 -9.73 24.89
C GLN A 46 14.03 -9.77 23.37
N PRO A 47 14.08 -10.97 22.75
CA PRO A 47 14.13 -11.08 21.30
C PRO A 47 12.72 -10.91 20.69
N PRO A 48 12.61 -10.71 19.37
CA PRO A 48 11.33 -10.76 18.66
C PRO A 48 10.60 -12.10 18.84
N ALA A 49 9.28 -12.13 18.81
CA ALA A 49 8.48 -13.34 18.99
C ALA A 49 8.77 -14.44 17.95
N SER A 50 9.17 -14.08 16.73
CA SER A 50 9.58 -15.04 15.70
C SER A 50 10.97 -15.66 15.95
N PHE A 51 11.74 -15.14 16.90
CA PHE A 51 13.06 -15.65 17.24
C PHE A 51 12.94 -16.99 17.98
N PRO A 52 13.70 -18.02 17.58
CA PRO A 52 13.63 -19.33 18.22
C PRO A 52 14.21 -19.28 19.63
N ASP A 53 13.85 -20.27 20.45
CA ASP A 53 14.36 -20.42 21.82
C ASP A 53 15.85 -20.78 21.80
N GLN A 54 16.69 -19.76 21.67
CA GLN A 54 18.14 -19.84 21.51
C GLN A 54 18.80 -18.75 22.36
N GLU A 55 19.63 -19.17 23.30
CA GLU A 55 20.29 -18.25 24.23
C GLU A 55 21.71 -17.88 23.80
N LEU A 56 22.34 -18.70 22.93
CA LEU A 56 23.72 -18.53 22.49
C LEU A 56 23.80 -18.13 21.01
N ILE A 57 24.44 -16.99 20.76
CA ILE A 57 24.66 -16.42 19.43
C ILE A 57 26.15 -16.48 19.11
N THR A 58 26.48 -16.97 17.92
CA THR A 58 27.88 -17.07 17.46
C THR A 58 28.33 -15.74 16.85
N CYS A 59 29.44 -15.20 17.31
CA CYS A 59 30.05 -13.99 16.78
C CYS A 59 31.52 -14.24 16.42
N TYR A 60 32.07 -13.36 15.58
CA TYR A 60 33.45 -13.44 15.10
C TYR A 60 34.20 -12.15 15.45
N GLY A 61 35.48 -12.29 15.80
CA GLY A 61 36.31 -11.19 16.30
C GLY A 61 36.64 -10.14 15.24
N ASP A 62 36.72 -10.54 13.97
CA ASP A 62 36.90 -9.67 12.80
C ASP A 62 35.84 -8.55 12.73
N ALA A 63 34.59 -8.85 13.10
CA ALA A 63 33.51 -7.88 13.16
C ALA A 63 33.73 -6.75 14.20
N LEU A 64 34.65 -6.93 15.15
CA LEU A 64 35.03 -5.91 16.14
C LEU A 64 36.24 -5.08 15.69
N GLU A 65 37.07 -5.60 14.79
CA GLU A 65 38.28 -4.92 14.32
C GLU A 65 37.95 -3.69 13.47
N GLU A 66 37.03 -3.83 12.52
CA GLU A 66 36.74 -2.80 11.51
C GLU A 66 36.15 -1.50 12.10
N LYS A 67 35.46 -1.59 13.26
CA LYS A 67 34.69 -0.46 13.82
C LYS A 67 34.98 -0.12 15.29
N TRP A 68 35.41 -1.09 16.10
CA TRP A 68 35.52 -0.92 17.56
C TRP A 68 36.96 -0.96 18.07
N GLY A 69 37.95 -1.12 17.18
CA GLY A 69 39.37 -1.00 17.51
C GLY A 69 39.93 -2.17 18.30
N PHE A 70 39.26 -3.34 18.26
CA PHE A 70 39.89 -4.58 18.68
C PHE A 70 40.96 -4.95 17.65
N GLU A 71 42.21 -5.21 18.08
CA GLU A 71 43.26 -5.68 17.19
C GLU A 71 43.60 -7.11 17.59
N ASP A 72 43.23 -8.09 16.75
CA ASP A 72 43.58 -9.48 17.00
C ASP A 72 45.10 -9.70 16.82
N PRO A 73 45.85 -10.10 17.86
CA PRO A 73 47.26 -10.37 17.72
C PRO A 73 47.48 -11.75 17.08
N ILE A 74 47.25 -11.84 15.77
CA ILE A 74 47.28 -13.10 14.97
C ILE A 74 48.62 -13.86 15.12
N HIS A 75 49.71 -13.18 15.44
CA HIS A 75 51.04 -13.76 15.64
C HIS A 75 51.26 -14.39 17.03
N GLN A 76 50.35 -14.16 17.97
CA GLN A 76 50.43 -14.70 19.34
C GLN A 76 49.74 -16.07 19.45
N HIS A 77 50.04 -16.77 20.55
CA HIS A 77 49.42 -18.07 20.84
C HIS A 77 47.89 -17.92 21.03
N PRO A 78 47.04 -18.88 20.58
CA PRO A 78 45.56 -18.79 20.68
C PRO A 78 45.04 -18.38 22.06
N MET A 79 45.61 -18.96 23.12
CA MET A 79 45.25 -18.63 24.51
C MET A 79 45.39 -17.13 24.86
N ILE A 80 46.35 -16.42 24.27
CA ILE A 80 46.54 -14.98 24.53
C ILE A 80 45.50 -14.17 23.76
N ARG A 81 45.26 -14.52 22.49
CA ARG A 81 44.21 -13.93 21.63
C ARG A 81 42.83 -14.04 22.29
N GLU A 82 42.52 -15.20 22.84
CA GLU A 82 41.27 -15.47 23.57
C GLU A 82 41.16 -14.62 24.84
N GLN A 83 42.26 -14.43 25.59
CA GLN A 83 42.28 -13.59 26.79
C GLN A 83 42.14 -12.09 26.48
N GLU A 84 42.76 -11.61 25.41
CA GLU A 84 42.66 -10.21 24.98
C GLU A 84 41.22 -9.88 24.57
N LEU A 85 40.53 -10.75 23.82
CA LEU A 85 39.12 -10.53 23.49
C LEU A 85 38.24 -10.51 24.75
N ARG A 86 38.47 -11.42 25.70
CA ARG A 86 37.73 -11.44 26.98
C ARG A 86 37.92 -10.15 27.75
N SER A 87 39.15 -9.65 27.80
CA SER A 87 39.46 -8.38 28.47
C SER A 87 38.79 -7.20 27.77
N PHE A 88 38.77 -7.20 26.43
CA PHE A 88 38.16 -6.16 25.63
C PHE A 88 36.65 -6.06 25.82
N LEU A 89 35.93 -7.20 25.84
CA LEU A 89 34.48 -7.23 25.98
C LEU A 89 33.99 -7.22 27.44
N LYS A 90 34.89 -7.24 28.42
CA LYS A 90 34.55 -7.42 29.84
C LYS A 90 33.56 -6.38 30.34
N ASP A 91 33.75 -5.13 29.96
CA ASP A 91 32.98 -3.99 30.46
C ASP A 91 31.94 -3.50 29.43
N SER A 92 31.60 -4.33 28.44
CA SER A 92 30.67 -3.97 27.36
C SER A 92 29.47 -4.90 27.25
N LEU A 93 28.31 -4.33 26.95
CA LEU A 93 27.17 -5.01 26.35
C LEU A 93 27.36 -5.02 24.83
N ILE A 94 26.90 -6.09 24.19
CA ILE A 94 27.04 -6.30 22.76
C ILE A 94 25.66 -6.23 22.15
N VAL A 95 25.41 -5.25 21.30
CA VAL A 95 24.20 -5.12 20.48
C VAL A 95 24.46 -5.75 19.12
N PHE A 96 23.54 -6.56 18.62
CA PHE A 96 23.72 -7.28 17.37
C PHE A 96 22.39 -7.63 16.68
N HIS A 97 22.46 -7.90 15.39
CA HIS A 97 21.39 -8.53 14.58
C HIS A 97 21.71 -10.01 14.37
N VAL A 98 20.70 -10.84 14.15
CA VAL A 98 20.91 -12.29 14.00
C VAL A 98 20.58 -12.76 12.58
N GLN A 99 21.44 -13.62 12.02
CA GLN A 99 21.23 -14.30 10.75
C GLN A 99 21.42 -15.81 10.90
N THR A 100 20.62 -16.60 10.17
CA THR A 100 20.81 -18.06 10.12
C THR A 100 21.77 -18.48 9.01
N THR A 101 22.70 -19.37 9.36
CA THR A 101 23.58 -20.05 8.41
C THR A 101 23.38 -21.56 8.52
N GLY A 102 23.10 -22.21 7.38
CA GLY A 102 22.84 -23.65 7.32
C GLY A 102 22.00 -24.08 6.10
N LEU A 103 22.11 -25.35 5.72
CA LEU A 103 21.25 -25.95 4.69
C LEU A 103 19.90 -26.35 5.32
N PRO A 104 18.76 -26.18 4.60
CA PRO A 104 17.46 -26.65 5.06
C PRO A 104 17.54 -28.15 5.44
N GLY A 105 17.14 -28.50 6.66
CA GLY A 105 17.18 -29.89 7.17
C GLY A 105 18.48 -30.32 7.88
N ARG A 106 19.44 -29.40 8.11
CA ARG A 106 20.61 -29.61 8.99
C ARG A 106 20.60 -28.61 10.16
N THR A 107 21.49 -28.82 11.14
CA THR A 107 21.69 -27.91 12.29
C THR A 107 21.92 -26.48 11.79
N GLN A 108 21.03 -25.57 12.18
CA GLN A 108 21.12 -24.15 11.87
C GLN A 108 22.00 -23.45 12.91
N PHE A 109 22.86 -22.53 12.47
CA PHE A 109 23.66 -21.71 13.37
C PHE A 109 23.18 -20.26 13.32
N TYR A 110 23.04 -19.65 14.50
CA TYR A 110 22.66 -18.25 14.67
C TYR A 110 23.92 -17.40 14.80
N VAL A 111 24.12 -16.52 13.83
CA VAL A 111 25.31 -15.67 13.72
C VAL A 111 24.93 -14.23 14.00
N GLY A 112 25.64 -13.61 14.95
CA GLY A 112 25.54 -12.19 15.26
C GLY A 112 26.26 -11.36 14.19
N THR A 113 25.59 -10.34 13.70
CA THR A 113 26.06 -9.39 12.70
C THR A 113 25.80 -7.96 13.18
N HIS A 114 26.44 -6.95 12.56
CA HIS A 114 26.28 -5.54 12.94
C HIS A 114 26.57 -5.26 14.42
N LEU A 115 27.68 -5.80 14.93
CA LEU A 115 28.06 -5.68 16.34
C LEU A 115 28.29 -4.21 16.73
N ARG A 116 27.65 -3.77 17.82
CA ARG A 116 27.86 -2.48 18.48
C ARG A 116 28.09 -2.68 19.97
N LEU A 117 28.90 -1.82 20.59
CA LEU A 117 29.26 -1.95 22.01
C LEU A 117 28.67 -0.81 22.85
N ILE A 118 28.12 -1.16 24.00
CA ILE A 118 27.61 -0.20 25.01
C ILE A 118 28.38 -0.46 26.31
N GLY A 119 28.82 0.58 27.01
CA GLY A 119 29.52 0.42 28.29
C GLY A 119 28.56 -0.10 29.37
N LYS A 120 28.99 -1.06 30.18
CA LYS A 120 28.20 -1.51 31.34
C LYS A 120 28.11 -0.40 32.39
N THR A 121 26.92 -0.18 32.93
CA THR A 121 26.73 0.72 34.07
C THR A 121 27.26 0.08 35.36
N ASP A 122 27.56 0.91 36.37
CA ASP A 122 28.02 0.44 37.70
C ASP A 122 27.01 -0.50 38.39
N ARG A 123 25.73 -0.45 37.99
CA ARG A 123 24.63 -1.27 38.50
C ARG A 123 24.33 -2.49 37.62
N PHE A 124 25.16 -2.78 36.61
CA PHE A 124 24.99 -3.96 35.76
C PHE A 124 25.26 -5.25 36.55
N HIS A 125 24.39 -6.25 36.38
CA HIS A 125 24.58 -7.58 36.93
C HIS A 125 24.32 -8.66 35.86
N PRO A 126 25.09 -9.77 35.82
CA PRO A 126 24.99 -10.77 34.74
C PRO A 126 23.62 -11.43 34.55
N ASN A 127 22.78 -11.46 35.60
CA ASN A 127 21.46 -12.11 35.57
C ASN A 127 20.31 -11.16 35.20
N GLN A 128 20.60 -9.89 34.87
CA GLN A 128 19.58 -8.95 34.43
C GLN A 128 19.10 -9.30 33.01
N PHE A 129 17.81 -9.07 32.77
CA PHE A 129 17.19 -9.21 31.46
C PHE A 129 16.54 -7.89 31.06
N PHE A 130 16.80 -7.43 29.85
CA PHE A 130 16.37 -6.14 29.34
C PHE A 130 15.15 -6.26 28.42
N VAL A 131 14.25 -5.30 28.53
CA VAL A 131 13.14 -5.08 27.62
C VAL A 131 13.46 -3.84 26.78
N PRO A 132 13.55 -3.97 25.45
CA PRO A 132 13.75 -2.82 24.57
C PRO A 132 12.43 -2.03 24.46
N LEU A 133 12.49 -0.73 24.72
CA LEU A 133 11.32 0.15 24.70
C LEU A 133 11.50 1.29 23.68
N PRO A 134 10.45 1.60 22.91
CA PRO A 134 10.40 2.76 22.02
C PRO A 134 10.61 4.09 22.75
N VAL A 135 11.48 4.95 22.22
CA VAL A 135 11.69 6.33 22.69
C VAL A 135 11.33 7.33 21.60
N PHE A 136 10.39 8.22 21.89
CA PHE A 136 9.99 9.32 21.02
C PHE A 136 10.53 10.64 21.56
N SER A 137 10.88 11.58 20.68
CA SER A 137 11.33 12.91 21.10
C SER A 137 11.05 13.94 20.03
N GLN A 138 11.06 15.23 20.41
CA GLN A 138 10.93 16.31 19.45
C GLN A 138 12.10 16.37 18.46
N GLU A 139 13.31 16.03 18.90
CA GLU A 139 14.51 16.07 18.08
C GLU A 139 14.50 14.99 16.98
N SER A 140 14.08 13.76 17.33
CA SER A 140 14.07 12.65 16.37
C SER A 140 12.82 12.60 15.50
N HIS A 141 11.68 13.13 15.98
CA HIS A 141 10.39 12.98 15.30
C HIS A 141 9.77 14.30 14.80
N GLY A 142 10.37 15.46 15.12
CA GLY A 142 9.94 16.77 14.62
C GLY A 142 8.55 17.23 15.09
N ILE A 143 8.00 16.59 16.13
CA ILE A 143 6.68 16.90 16.71
C ILE A 143 6.83 17.36 18.16
N THR A 144 5.95 18.24 18.62
CA THR A 144 5.92 18.65 20.03
C THR A 144 5.29 17.56 20.88
N PHE A 145 5.51 17.59 22.21
CA PHE A 145 4.89 16.63 23.12
C PHE A 145 3.34 16.68 23.06
N GLU A 146 2.77 17.87 22.93
CA GLU A 146 1.31 18.05 22.79
C GLU A 146 0.78 17.41 21.51
N GLU A 147 1.48 17.57 20.39
CA GLU A 147 1.12 16.95 19.12
C GLU A 147 1.33 15.44 19.15
N PHE A 148 2.39 14.95 19.79
CA PHE A 148 2.62 13.53 20.03
C PHE A 148 1.50 12.90 20.86
N LEU A 149 1.13 13.54 21.98
CA LEU A 149 0.06 13.08 22.85
C LEU A 149 -1.29 13.13 22.12
N ASN A 150 -1.55 14.17 21.32
CA ASN A 150 -2.74 14.24 20.48
C ASN A 150 -2.79 13.10 19.45
N ARG A 151 -1.66 12.76 18.82
CA ARG A 151 -1.57 11.61 17.91
C ARG A 151 -1.78 10.29 18.65
N LEU A 152 -1.17 10.12 19.81
CA LEU A 152 -1.32 8.91 20.63
C LEU A 152 -2.77 8.71 21.06
N MET A 153 -3.41 9.75 21.60
CA MET A 153 -4.80 9.69 22.06
C MET A 153 -5.81 9.48 20.91
N ASN A 154 -5.50 9.99 19.72
CA ASN A 154 -6.31 9.75 18.51
C ASN A 154 -5.87 8.50 17.73
N GLN A 155 -5.01 7.66 18.31
CA GLN A 155 -4.51 6.43 17.70
C GLN A 155 -3.94 6.67 16.29
N LYS A 156 -3.10 7.69 16.11
CA LYS A 156 -2.36 7.93 14.87
C LYS A 156 -0.96 7.32 14.97
N TYR A 157 -0.29 7.15 13.83
CA TYR A 157 1.11 6.73 13.82
C TYR A 157 2.01 7.80 14.44
N LEU A 158 2.85 7.39 15.39
CA LEU A 158 3.72 8.28 16.18
C LEU A 158 5.07 8.56 15.51
N GLY A 159 5.48 7.69 14.58
CA GLY A 159 6.71 7.83 13.79
C GLY A 159 7.57 6.57 13.79
N HIS A 160 8.70 6.66 13.10
CA HIS A 160 9.60 5.55 12.82
C HIS A 160 10.66 5.36 13.90
N ILE A 161 10.83 4.11 14.36
CA ILE A 161 11.94 3.69 15.20
C ILE A 161 12.62 2.52 14.50
N GLU A 162 13.90 2.68 14.20
CA GLU A 162 14.72 1.64 13.58
C GLU A 162 15.06 0.54 14.58
N HIS A 163 15.32 -0.66 14.08
CA HIS A 163 15.86 -1.79 14.86
C HIS A 163 15.06 -2.28 16.07
N ILE A 164 13.79 -1.91 16.26
CA ILE A 164 12.91 -2.52 17.26
C ILE A 164 11.96 -3.56 16.62
N SER A 165 11.43 -4.50 17.41
CA SER A 165 10.48 -5.50 16.90
C SER A 165 9.22 -4.81 16.37
N LYS A 166 8.73 -5.30 15.22
CA LYS A 166 7.52 -4.82 14.52
C LYS A 166 6.40 -5.85 14.58
N GLU A 167 6.61 -6.96 15.30
CA GLU A 167 5.70 -8.08 15.34
C GLU A 167 4.54 -7.79 16.29
N PRO A 168 3.28 -8.06 15.91
CA PRO A 168 2.11 -7.72 16.75
C PRO A 168 2.13 -8.32 18.17
N ASN A 169 2.81 -9.46 18.34
CA ASN A 169 2.93 -10.16 19.62
C ASN A 169 3.96 -9.51 20.56
N ASP A 170 4.80 -8.60 20.07
CA ASP A 170 5.85 -7.92 20.84
C ASP A 170 5.42 -6.50 21.25
N THR A 171 4.14 -6.30 21.55
CA THR A 171 3.65 -4.98 21.97
C THR A 171 4.30 -4.56 23.29
N PRO A 172 5.06 -3.44 23.32
CA PRO A 172 5.60 -2.93 24.57
C PRO A 172 4.46 -2.39 25.45
N PRO A 173 4.48 -2.67 26.76
CA PRO A 173 3.40 -2.25 27.66
C PRO A 173 3.29 -0.73 27.80
N PHE A 174 4.39 -0.01 27.55
CA PHE A 174 4.46 1.44 27.56
C PHE A 174 5.59 1.92 26.62
N ILE A 175 5.56 3.19 26.27
CA ILE A 175 6.58 3.88 25.48
C ILE A 175 7.11 5.07 26.25
N LEU A 176 8.28 5.57 25.84
CA LEU A 176 8.93 6.71 26.46
C LEU A 176 8.87 7.94 25.55
N TRP A 177 8.64 9.09 26.15
CA TRP A 177 8.85 10.39 25.53
C TRP A 177 10.01 11.12 26.20
N LYS A 178 11.00 11.55 25.42
CA LYS A 178 12.17 12.30 25.89
C LYS A 178 11.97 13.80 25.68
N ASP A 179 11.99 14.55 26.78
CA ASP A 179 12.00 16.01 26.76
C ASP A 179 13.43 16.57 26.58
N PRO A 180 13.59 17.83 26.12
CA PRO A 180 14.90 18.46 25.85
C PRO A 180 15.87 18.55 27.04
N GLY A 181 15.42 18.23 28.26
CA GLY A 181 16.23 18.22 29.48
C GLY A 181 16.66 16.83 29.96
N GLU A 182 16.60 15.80 29.11
CA GLU A 182 16.85 14.39 29.47
C GLU A 182 15.86 13.83 30.51
N HIS A 183 14.67 14.45 30.58
CA HIS A 183 13.55 13.96 31.37
C HIS A 183 12.69 13.03 30.51
N PHE A 184 12.34 11.88 31.06
CA PHE A 184 11.53 10.88 30.36
C PHE A 184 10.13 10.83 30.94
N LYS A 185 9.14 10.85 30.06
CA LYS A 185 7.74 10.57 30.39
C LYS A 185 7.41 9.18 29.92
N VAL A 186 6.69 8.44 30.75
CA VAL A 186 6.20 7.11 30.44
C VAL A 186 4.73 7.21 30.04
N LEU A 187 4.36 6.63 28.91
CA LEU A 187 2.99 6.58 28.40
C LEU A 187 2.57 5.15 28.12
N GLY A 188 1.41 4.74 28.63
CA GLY A 188 0.86 3.39 28.55
C GLY A 188 -0.41 3.29 29.42
N GLU A 189 -1.10 2.18 29.55
CA GLU A 189 -0.76 0.83 29.14
C GLU A 189 -1.26 0.50 27.73
N PHE A 190 -0.40 -0.13 26.93
CA PHE A 190 -0.77 -0.62 25.61
C PHE A 190 -1.03 -2.11 25.62
N THR A 191 -2.13 -2.52 25.01
CA THR A 191 -2.50 -3.92 24.82
C THR A 191 -2.10 -4.43 23.45
N PHE A 192 -2.02 -3.53 22.47
CA PHE A 192 -1.74 -3.87 21.09
C PHE A 192 -1.01 -2.73 20.38
N HIS A 193 -0.12 -3.05 19.45
CA HIS A 193 0.42 -2.10 18.49
C HIS A 193 0.24 -2.59 17.06
N HIS A 194 0.14 -1.64 16.14
CA HIS A 194 0.17 -1.87 14.71
C HIS A 194 1.35 -1.10 14.10
N TYR A 195 2.20 -1.80 13.35
CA TYR A 195 3.28 -1.19 12.59
C TYR A 195 2.96 -1.21 11.09
N ALA A 196 2.88 -0.03 10.47
CA ALA A 196 2.76 0.11 9.02
C ALA A 196 3.28 1.49 8.57
N TYR A 197 3.61 1.65 7.28
CA TYR A 197 4.11 2.91 6.69
C TYR A 197 5.33 3.51 7.40
N GLY A 198 6.13 2.63 8.04
CA GLY A 198 7.29 3.04 8.82
C GLY A 198 6.99 3.47 10.25
N GLY A 199 5.73 3.58 10.69
CA GLY A 199 5.40 4.10 12.02
C GLY A 199 4.71 3.11 12.96
N PHE A 200 4.80 3.36 14.27
CA PHE A 200 4.05 2.63 15.30
C PHE A 200 2.74 3.34 15.66
N ARG A 201 1.65 2.59 15.77
CA ARG A 201 0.37 3.01 16.35
C ARG A 201 0.07 2.10 17.54
N TYR A 202 -0.12 2.70 18.72
CA TYR A 202 -0.39 1.96 19.96
C TYR A 202 -1.86 2.08 20.38
N TYR A 203 -2.38 1.03 21.00
CA TYR A 203 -3.76 0.94 21.46
C TYR A 203 -3.78 0.56 22.95
N GLY A 204 -4.59 1.27 23.73
CA GLY A 204 -4.85 1.02 25.15
C GLY A 204 -6.22 1.58 25.53
N GLU A 205 -6.90 0.97 26.50
CA GLU A 205 -8.23 1.41 26.95
C GLU A 205 -8.15 2.74 27.71
N ASP A 206 -7.25 2.81 28.69
CA ASP A 206 -7.00 3.98 29.51
C ASP A 206 -5.51 4.34 29.42
N ILE A 207 -5.15 5.20 28.45
CA ILE A 207 -3.78 5.71 28.34
C ILE A 207 -3.52 6.66 29.51
N ARG A 208 -2.44 6.40 30.22
CA ARG A 208 -1.94 7.07 31.41
C ARG A 208 -0.54 7.60 31.14
N MET A 209 -0.15 8.56 31.96
CA MET A 209 1.13 9.24 31.83
C MET A 209 1.71 9.53 33.20
N MET A 210 3.02 9.32 33.34
CA MET A 210 3.77 9.75 34.51
C MET A 210 5.21 10.12 34.12
N ASP A 211 5.89 10.88 34.96
CA ASP A 211 7.32 11.14 34.81
C ASP A 211 8.14 9.96 35.34
N MET A 212 9.24 9.63 34.65
CA MET A 212 10.16 8.58 35.07
C MET A 212 10.97 9.03 36.29
N THR A 213 11.07 8.18 37.32
CA THR A 213 11.85 8.49 38.51
C THR A 213 13.36 8.42 38.25
N THR A 214 14.15 9.10 39.08
CA THR A 214 15.62 9.07 39.01
C THR A 214 16.19 7.69 39.31
N ASP A 215 15.53 6.86 40.11
CA ASP A 215 16.03 5.51 40.40
C ASP A 215 15.85 4.58 39.20
N TRP A 216 14.70 4.63 38.52
CA TRP A 216 14.47 3.86 37.30
C TRP A 216 15.44 4.22 36.18
N SER A 217 15.81 5.50 36.05
CA SER A 217 16.77 5.93 35.03
C SER A 217 18.18 5.42 35.31
N HIS A 218 18.60 5.32 36.58
CA HIS A 218 19.90 4.72 36.95
C HIS A 218 19.98 3.20 36.70
N HIS A 219 18.83 2.53 36.56
CA HIS A 219 18.73 1.10 36.25
C HIS A 219 18.42 0.81 34.78
N SER A 220 18.48 1.83 33.91
CA SER A 220 18.12 1.74 32.50
C SER A 220 19.16 2.39 31.60
N TYR A 221 19.24 1.93 30.34
CA TYR A 221 20.05 2.55 29.29
C TYR A 221 19.12 3.36 28.39
N LEU A 222 19.00 4.66 28.64
CA LEU A 222 17.95 5.51 28.05
C LEU A 222 18.40 6.37 26.87
N ASN A 223 19.71 6.62 26.73
CA ASN A 223 20.29 7.52 25.71
C ASN A 223 21.62 6.99 25.19
N GLU A 224 21.66 5.73 24.81
CA GLU A 224 22.89 5.15 24.28
C GLU A 224 23.08 5.56 22.82
N LEU A 225 24.25 6.14 22.50
CA LEU A 225 24.59 6.54 21.14
C LEU A 225 24.50 5.39 20.12
N ASN A 226 24.62 4.16 20.61
CA ASN A 226 24.58 2.95 19.79
C ASN A 226 23.18 2.31 19.72
N LEU A 227 22.17 2.90 20.35
CA LEU A 227 20.75 2.53 20.28
C LEU A 227 19.92 3.75 19.90
N GLU A 228 19.56 3.85 18.63
CA GLU A 228 18.80 4.98 18.12
C GLU A 228 17.33 4.87 18.54
N ASN A 229 16.88 5.76 19.41
CA ASN A 229 15.48 5.83 19.87
C ASN A 229 14.96 4.54 20.54
N ILE A 230 15.84 3.70 21.10
CA ILE A 230 15.51 2.51 21.88
C ILE A 230 16.12 2.64 23.28
N ALA A 231 15.30 2.44 24.32
CA ALA A 231 15.73 2.35 25.70
C ALA A 231 15.81 0.88 26.14
N LEU A 232 16.84 0.48 26.86
CA LEU A 232 16.88 -0.82 27.53
C LEU A 232 16.55 -0.65 29.00
N VAL A 233 15.42 -1.22 29.41
CA VAL A 233 14.97 -1.18 30.80
C VAL A 233 14.99 -2.61 31.35
N THR A 234 15.47 -2.78 32.58
CA THR A 234 15.47 -4.10 33.21
C THR A 234 14.05 -4.60 33.45
N LYS A 235 13.82 -5.91 33.37
CA LYS A 235 12.49 -6.50 33.56
C LYS A 235 11.88 -6.14 34.92
N GLU A 236 12.70 -6.03 35.95
CA GLU A 236 12.29 -5.59 37.29
C GLU A 236 11.74 -4.17 37.27
N VAL A 237 12.47 -3.23 36.67
CA VAL A 237 12.04 -1.83 36.54
C VAL A 237 10.83 -1.70 35.61
N CYS A 238 10.75 -2.48 34.54
CA CYS A 238 9.55 -2.52 33.70
C CYS A 238 8.30 -2.90 34.49
N GLN A 239 8.42 -3.89 35.38
CA GLN A 239 7.31 -4.30 36.24
C GLN A 239 6.92 -3.19 37.22
N GLU A 240 7.89 -2.54 37.86
CA GLU A 240 7.64 -1.40 38.76
C GLU A 240 6.96 -0.23 38.03
N ILE A 241 7.40 0.10 36.81
CA ILE A 241 6.81 1.15 35.97
C ILE A 241 5.37 0.77 35.59
N SER A 242 5.12 -0.48 35.17
CA SER A 242 3.78 -0.96 34.86
C SER A 242 2.85 -0.88 36.06
N ASP A 243 3.32 -1.24 37.26
CA ASP A 243 2.49 -1.19 38.47
C ASP A 243 2.25 0.26 38.94
N ALA A 244 3.22 1.16 38.78
CA ALA A 244 3.02 2.59 39.03
C ALA A 244 2.07 3.26 38.01
N LEU A 245 2.12 2.87 36.73
CA LEU A 245 1.16 3.31 35.70
C LEU A 245 -0.28 2.92 36.07
N LYS A 246 -0.50 1.72 36.63
CA LYS A 246 -1.84 1.26 37.08
C LYS A 246 -2.45 2.09 38.21
N GLU A 247 -1.66 2.90 38.92
CA GLU A 247 -2.14 3.81 39.96
C GLU A 247 -2.28 5.25 39.45
N ALA A 248 -1.72 5.58 38.27
CA ALA A 248 -1.81 6.91 37.67
C ALA A 248 -3.19 7.20 37.05
N PRO A 249 -3.70 8.44 37.12
CA PRO A 249 -4.99 8.79 36.52
C PRO A 249 -4.94 8.73 34.98
N PRO A 250 -6.01 8.27 34.31
CA PRO A 250 -6.08 8.25 32.86
C PRO A 250 -6.09 9.66 32.28
N ILE A 251 -5.45 9.83 31.12
CA ILE A 251 -5.45 11.07 30.36
C ILE A 251 -6.89 11.28 29.85
N LYS A 252 -7.59 12.28 30.40
CA LYS A 252 -8.98 12.58 29.99
C LYS A 252 -8.99 12.98 28.50
N GLN A 253 -9.71 12.21 27.68
CA GLN A 253 -10.09 12.66 26.34
C GLN A 253 -10.93 13.94 26.49
N GLN A 254 -10.38 15.09 26.11
CA GLN A 254 -11.22 16.23 25.78
C GLN A 254 -11.96 15.88 24.49
N LYS A 255 -13.18 15.35 24.63
CA LYS A 255 -14.18 15.52 23.58
C LYS A 255 -14.37 17.02 23.42
N VAL A 256 -13.84 17.59 22.35
CA VAL A 256 -14.26 18.91 21.89
C VAL A 256 -15.65 18.74 21.29
N ASN A 257 -16.65 18.65 22.17
CA ASN A 257 -18.00 19.07 21.84
C ASN A 257 -17.98 20.61 21.92
N ALA A 258 -17.87 21.26 20.78
CA ALA A 258 -18.07 22.70 20.67
C ALA A 258 -18.78 23.03 19.34
N ILE A 259 -20.00 22.54 19.19
CA ILE A 259 -21.06 23.23 18.45
C ILE A 259 -22.28 23.15 19.35
N GLU A 260 -22.51 24.23 20.11
CA GLU A 260 -23.79 24.74 20.60
C GLU A 260 -23.50 25.65 21.81
N GLU A 261 -24.09 26.83 21.78
CA GLU A 261 -23.94 27.96 22.71
C GLU A 261 -22.78 28.92 22.39
N LEU A 262 -23.08 29.91 21.54
CA LEU A 262 -22.80 31.34 21.74
C LEU A 262 -23.33 32.09 20.51
N ASP A 263 -24.65 32.18 20.41
CA ASP A 263 -25.30 33.29 19.73
C ASP A 263 -25.70 34.31 20.81
N GLN A 264 -25.64 35.59 20.47
CA GLN A 264 -25.89 36.79 21.29
C GLN A 264 -24.69 37.36 22.08
N THR A 265 -23.83 38.15 21.42
CA THR A 265 -23.79 39.62 21.61
C THR A 265 -22.66 40.28 20.79
N GLN A 266 -23.08 40.97 19.73
CA GLN A 266 -22.61 42.25 19.17
C GLN A 266 -21.18 42.78 19.51
N GLN A 267 -20.39 42.94 18.43
CA GLN A 267 -19.85 44.21 17.86
C GLN A 267 -18.33 44.29 17.61
N GLN A 268 -18.02 44.42 16.30
CA GLN A 268 -16.93 45.16 15.65
C GLN A 268 -15.47 44.79 15.97
N VAL A 269 -14.83 44.03 15.06
CA VAL A 269 -13.70 44.53 14.24
C VAL A 269 -13.72 43.77 12.90
N ALA A 270 -13.77 44.51 11.79
CA ALA A 270 -13.86 43.97 10.44
C ALA A 270 -12.53 43.36 9.98
N VAL A 271 -12.54 42.07 9.62
CA VAL A 271 -11.65 41.49 8.62
C VAL A 271 -12.52 40.64 7.71
N THR A 272 -12.76 41.14 6.50
CA THR A 272 -13.49 40.47 5.42
C THR A 272 -12.75 39.21 4.97
N VAL A 273 -13.36 38.05 5.20
CA VAL A 273 -13.13 36.82 4.43
C VAL A 273 -14.47 36.44 3.81
N PRO A 274 -14.59 36.22 2.49
CA PRO A 274 -15.87 35.94 1.85
C PRO A 274 -16.37 34.54 2.20
N THR A 275 -17.66 34.45 2.50
CA THR A 275 -18.43 33.22 2.66
C THR A 275 -18.67 32.56 1.30
N GLU A 276 -18.31 31.29 1.11
CA GLU A 276 -18.74 30.51 -0.05
C GLU A 276 -19.63 29.32 0.38
N THR A 277 -20.92 29.45 0.07
CA THR A 277 -21.85 28.35 -0.13
C THR A 277 -21.42 27.55 -1.37
N ALA A 278 -20.55 26.55 -1.20
CA ALA A 278 -20.14 25.66 -2.27
C ALA A 278 -21.26 24.65 -2.61
N THR A 279 -21.71 24.63 -3.87
CA THR A 279 -22.64 23.63 -4.42
C THR A 279 -21.95 22.28 -4.59
N ILE A 280 -22.71 21.18 -4.81
CA ILE A 280 -22.14 19.84 -5.05
C ILE A 280 -21.16 19.84 -6.25
N ALA A 281 -21.47 20.62 -7.29
CA ALA A 281 -20.59 20.77 -8.46
C ALA A 281 -19.25 21.45 -8.09
N ASP A 282 -19.26 22.34 -7.10
CA ASP A 282 -18.05 23.00 -6.61
C ASP A 282 -17.19 22.03 -5.80
N LYS A 283 -17.80 21.09 -5.05
CA LYS A 283 -17.07 20.04 -4.32
C LYS A 283 -16.31 19.09 -5.25
N GLU A 284 -16.96 18.61 -6.32
CA GLU A 284 -16.31 17.74 -7.31
C GLU A 284 -15.17 18.48 -8.04
N THR A 285 -15.41 19.75 -8.40
CA THR A 285 -14.40 20.58 -9.08
C THR A 285 -13.19 20.81 -8.18
N ASN A 286 -13.40 21.07 -6.89
CA ASN A 286 -12.33 21.21 -5.91
C ASN A 286 -11.55 19.89 -5.73
N PHE A 287 -12.26 18.76 -5.63
CA PHE A 287 -11.61 17.44 -5.58
C PHE A 287 -10.72 17.20 -6.80
N LEU A 288 -11.22 17.48 -8.01
CA LEU A 288 -10.45 17.30 -9.25
C LEU A 288 -9.23 18.22 -9.30
N ALA A 289 -9.36 19.48 -8.86
CA ALA A 289 -8.25 20.40 -8.77
C ALA A 289 -7.16 19.90 -7.80
N ASP A 290 -7.57 19.39 -6.63
CA ASP A 290 -6.67 18.79 -5.65
C ASP A 290 -6.02 17.51 -6.17
N PHE A 291 -6.77 16.65 -6.88
CA PHE A 291 -6.23 15.46 -7.52
C PHE A 291 -5.18 15.80 -8.58
N VAL A 292 -5.49 16.73 -9.49
CA VAL A 292 -4.54 17.22 -10.50
C VAL A 292 -3.30 17.78 -9.83
N GLN A 293 -3.44 18.56 -8.75
CA GLN A 293 -2.28 19.13 -8.09
C GLN A 293 -1.44 18.09 -7.35
N LEU A 294 -2.06 17.11 -6.70
CA LEU A 294 -1.35 15.99 -6.07
C LEU A 294 -0.52 15.20 -7.07
N THR A 295 -1.01 14.99 -8.31
CA THR A 295 -0.19 14.32 -9.35
C THR A 295 1.07 15.12 -9.67
N LYS A 296 0.95 16.44 -9.80
CA LYS A 296 2.07 17.35 -10.06
C LYS A 296 3.06 17.40 -8.88
N ASP A 297 2.55 17.44 -7.65
CA ASP A 297 3.37 17.42 -6.42
C ASP A 297 4.16 16.12 -6.28
N GLN A 298 3.58 14.99 -6.68
CA GLN A 298 4.28 13.71 -6.73
C GLN A 298 5.22 13.58 -7.93
N GLY A 299 5.26 14.58 -8.81
CA GLY A 299 6.11 14.61 -10.02
C GLY A 299 5.63 13.68 -11.11
N LEU A 300 4.34 13.33 -11.09
CA LEU A 300 3.70 12.57 -12.15
C LEU A 300 3.20 13.53 -13.23
N LEU A 301 3.59 13.28 -14.47
CA LEU A 301 3.21 14.10 -15.61
C LEU A 301 2.12 13.40 -16.42
N TYR A 302 0.89 13.88 -16.27
CA TYR A 302 -0.27 13.40 -17.03
C TYR A 302 -0.94 14.57 -17.78
N ASP A 303 -1.62 14.26 -18.89
CA ASP A 303 -2.59 15.18 -19.47
C ASP A 303 -3.77 15.34 -18.50
N GLU A 304 -4.20 16.58 -18.26
CA GLU A 304 -5.34 16.83 -17.37
C GLU A 304 -6.62 16.16 -17.90
N THR A 305 -6.77 16.06 -19.23
CA THR A 305 -7.88 15.33 -19.86
C THR A 305 -7.89 13.84 -19.48
N ASP A 306 -6.73 13.20 -19.36
CA ASP A 306 -6.62 11.80 -18.94
C ASP A 306 -7.03 11.63 -17.47
N LEU A 307 -6.68 12.58 -16.60
CA LEU A 307 -7.08 12.59 -15.19
C LEU A 307 -8.60 12.74 -15.03
N TYR A 308 -9.21 13.64 -15.80
CA TYR A 308 -10.66 13.81 -15.84
C TYR A 308 -11.37 12.60 -16.43
N ASN A 309 -10.83 11.99 -17.49
CA ASN A 309 -11.35 10.75 -18.07
C ASN A 309 -11.28 9.60 -17.05
N PHE A 310 -10.16 9.47 -16.32
CA PHE A 310 -9.99 8.48 -15.26
C PHE A 310 -11.02 8.64 -14.14
N HIS A 311 -11.17 9.85 -13.58
CA HIS A 311 -12.18 10.09 -12.55
C HIS A 311 -13.61 9.82 -13.06
N THR A 312 -13.93 10.26 -14.27
CA THR A 312 -15.26 10.02 -14.88
C THR A 312 -15.53 8.52 -15.06
N ALA A 313 -14.51 7.75 -15.46
CA ALA A 313 -14.59 6.30 -15.58
C ALA A 313 -14.80 5.63 -14.21
N MET A 314 -14.09 6.08 -13.17
CA MET A 314 -14.23 5.57 -11.80
C MET A 314 -15.62 5.81 -11.20
N LYS A 315 -16.31 6.88 -11.61
CA LYS A 315 -17.70 7.15 -11.19
C LYS A 315 -18.76 6.34 -11.93
N SER A 316 -18.45 5.89 -13.15
CA SER A 316 -19.45 5.35 -14.08
C SER A 316 -19.27 3.87 -14.42
N SER A 317 -18.13 3.27 -14.08
CA SER A 317 -17.80 1.88 -14.39
C SER A 317 -17.45 1.11 -13.12
N ASN A 318 -17.85 -0.17 -13.08
CA ASN A 318 -17.52 -1.07 -11.97
C ASN A 318 -16.06 -1.57 -12.03
N LEU A 319 -15.43 -1.47 -13.19
CA LEU A 319 -14.03 -1.81 -13.43
C LEU A 319 -13.41 -0.82 -14.41
N VAL A 320 -12.25 -0.27 -14.05
CA VAL A 320 -11.45 0.61 -14.91
C VAL A 320 -10.09 -0.05 -15.11
N ILE A 321 -9.61 -0.09 -16.35
CA ILE A 321 -8.32 -0.66 -16.69
C ILE A 321 -7.42 0.44 -17.26
N LEU A 322 -6.27 0.65 -16.63
CA LEU A 322 -5.22 1.54 -17.11
C LEU A 322 -4.23 0.73 -17.94
N ALA A 323 -4.15 1.04 -19.24
CA ALA A 323 -3.24 0.41 -20.18
C ALA A 323 -2.16 1.39 -20.63
N GLY A 324 -0.93 0.90 -20.80
CA GLY A 324 0.18 1.70 -21.31
C GLY A 324 1.51 0.98 -21.13
N MET A 325 2.56 1.55 -21.73
CA MET A 325 3.93 1.03 -21.55
C MET A 325 4.33 1.00 -20.07
N SER A 326 5.28 0.14 -19.73
CA SER A 326 5.89 0.16 -18.39
C SER A 326 6.53 1.53 -18.11
N GLY A 327 6.48 1.98 -16.85
CA GLY A 327 7.04 3.26 -16.44
C GLY A 327 6.17 4.50 -16.70
N THR A 328 4.95 4.36 -17.23
CA THR A 328 4.00 5.50 -17.38
C THR A 328 3.29 5.90 -16.08
N GLY A 329 3.63 5.29 -14.94
CA GLY A 329 3.09 5.67 -13.64
C GLY A 329 1.67 5.17 -13.32
N LYS A 330 1.13 4.20 -14.08
CA LYS A 330 -0.24 3.64 -13.88
C LYS A 330 -0.58 3.33 -12.42
N SER A 331 0.28 2.58 -11.73
CA SER A 331 0.08 2.19 -10.33
C SER A 331 0.19 3.41 -9.40
N CYS A 332 1.08 4.35 -9.69
CA CYS A 332 1.20 5.63 -8.97
C CYS A 332 -0.02 6.54 -9.17
N LEU A 333 -0.68 6.51 -10.35
CA LEU A 333 -1.92 7.25 -10.59
C LEU A 333 -3.03 6.75 -9.65
N VAL A 334 -3.16 5.43 -9.48
CA VAL A 334 -4.13 4.83 -8.56
C VAL A 334 -3.82 5.20 -7.10
N GLN A 335 -2.55 5.15 -6.69
CA GLN A 335 -2.11 5.61 -5.36
C GLN A 335 -2.35 7.11 -5.14
N THR A 336 -2.20 7.92 -6.18
CA THR A 336 -2.48 9.37 -6.09
C THR A 336 -3.97 9.62 -5.96
N TYR A 337 -4.78 8.84 -6.67
CA TYR A 337 -6.23 8.94 -6.61
C TYR A 337 -6.78 8.51 -5.23
N SER A 338 -6.24 7.45 -4.62
CA SER A 338 -6.62 7.06 -3.24
C SER A 338 -6.26 8.14 -2.23
N ARG A 339 -5.08 8.77 -2.36
CA ARG A 339 -4.68 9.93 -1.54
C ARG A 339 -5.59 11.13 -1.77
N ALA A 340 -6.00 11.37 -3.02
CA ALA A 340 -6.93 12.44 -3.34
C ALA A 340 -8.31 12.23 -2.70
N LEU A 341 -8.76 10.98 -2.63
CA LEU A 341 -9.98 10.57 -1.92
C LEU A 341 -9.80 10.57 -0.38
N GLY A 342 -8.59 10.80 0.12
CA GLY A 342 -8.27 10.76 1.54
C GLY A 342 -8.42 9.37 2.17
N LEU A 343 -8.28 8.30 1.37
CA LEU A 343 -8.41 6.93 1.87
C LEU A 343 -7.28 6.60 2.84
N GLU A 344 -7.61 5.95 3.95
CA GLU A 344 -6.62 5.31 4.82
C GLU A 344 -6.03 4.07 4.14
N ASP A 345 -4.89 3.60 4.61
CA ASP A 345 -4.18 2.60 3.84
C ASP A 345 -4.83 1.20 3.85
N HIS A 346 -5.62 0.86 4.88
CA HIS A 346 -6.41 -0.37 4.89
C HIS A 346 -7.53 -0.37 3.83
N GLN A 347 -7.91 0.82 3.34
CA GLN A 347 -8.90 1.01 2.30
C GLN A 347 -8.31 0.85 0.89
N LEU A 348 -6.98 0.77 0.77
CA LEU A 348 -6.27 0.63 -0.50
C LEU A 348 -5.58 -0.74 -0.58
N ALA A 349 -5.98 -1.57 -1.55
CA ALA A 349 -5.37 -2.87 -1.77
C ALA A 349 -4.66 -2.91 -3.13
N PHE A 350 -3.37 -3.21 -3.13
CA PHE A 350 -2.62 -3.53 -4.36
C PHE A 350 -2.39 -5.04 -4.44
N ILE A 351 -2.92 -5.64 -5.49
CA ILE A 351 -2.88 -7.07 -5.74
C ILE A 351 -2.03 -7.29 -7.00
N SER A 352 -0.77 -7.69 -6.81
CA SER A 352 0.11 -8.06 -7.92
C SER A 352 -0.29 -9.43 -8.45
N VAL A 353 -0.80 -9.47 -9.68
CA VAL A 353 -1.19 -10.72 -10.34
C VAL A 353 0.07 -11.51 -10.68
N ARG A 354 0.05 -12.82 -10.42
CA ARG A 354 1.18 -13.71 -10.72
C ARG A 354 0.93 -14.47 -12.02
N PRO A 355 1.98 -14.84 -12.78
CA PRO A 355 1.83 -15.51 -14.07
C PRO A 355 1.27 -16.94 -13.94
N ASP A 356 1.39 -17.55 -12.77
CA ASP A 356 0.93 -18.91 -12.47
C ASP A 356 -0.55 -18.97 -12.03
N TRP A 357 -1.22 -17.83 -11.88
CA TRP A 357 -2.64 -17.80 -11.54
C TRP A 357 -3.46 -18.45 -12.64
N SER A 358 -4.27 -19.45 -12.30
CA SER A 358 -4.95 -20.27 -13.31
C SER A 358 -6.45 -20.39 -13.11
N ASP A 359 -6.95 -20.15 -11.90
CA ASP A 359 -8.37 -20.17 -11.56
C ASP A 359 -8.67 -19.14 -10.46
N ASP A 360 -9.93 -19.07 -10.04
CA ASP A 360 -10.39 -18.09 -9.06
C ASP A 360 -9.91 -18.38 -7.63
N THR A 361 -9.31 -19.55 -7.36
CA THR A 361 -8.81 -19.91 -6.02
C THR A 361 -7.59 -19.10 -5.62
N ASP A 362 -6.76 -18.68 -6.57
CA ASP A 362 -5.59 -17.82 -6.34
C ASP A 362 -6.02 -16.44 -5.77
N LEU A 363 -7.16 -15.95 -6.26
CA LEU A 363 -7.69 -14.64 -5.89
C LEU A 363 -8.62 -14.71 -4.68
N ILE A 364 -9.55 -15.67 -4.69
CA ILE A 364 -10.61 -15.81 -3.71
C ILE A 364 -10.12 -16.70 -2.56
N GLY A 365 -9.61 -17.88 -2.87
CA GLY A 365 -9.21 -18.89 -1.89
C GLY A 365 -9.92 -20.22 -2.10
N TYR A 366 -9.71 -21.18 -1.19
CA TYR A 366 -10.29 -22.51 -1.29
C TYR A 366 -10.62 -23.11 0.09
N THR A 367 -11.46 -24.14 0.11
CA THR A 367 -11.76 -24.90 1.33
C THR A 367 -10.76 -26.04 1.51
N ASP A 368 -10.05 -26.02 2.64
CA ASP A 368 -9.20 -27.12 3.08
C ASP A 368 -10.03 -28.08 3.92
N MET A 369 -10.52 -29.14 3.28
CA MET A 369 -11.38 -30.15 3.91
C MET A 369 -10.62 -31.05 4.90
N LEU A 370 -9.30 -31.16 4.79
CA LEU A 370 -8.47 -31.93 5.71
C LEU A 370 -8.39 -31.22 7.06
N HIS A 371 -8.13 -29.91 7.03
CA HIS A 371 -8.03 -29.07 8.23
C HIS A 371 -9.36 -28.42 8.64
N LYS A 372 -10.41 -28.61 7.83
CA LYS A 372 -11.74 -28.03 8.01
C LYS A 372 -11.71 -26.51 8.17
N VAL A 373 -10.96 -25.83 7.31
CA VAL A 373 -10.87 -24.37 7.29
C VAL A 373 -10.95 -23.84 5.87
N TYR A 374 -11.55 -22.67 5.70
CA TYR A 374 -11.40 -21.90 4.48
C TYR A 374 -10.06 -21.16 4.50
N ARG A 375 -9.28 -21.26 3.42
CA ARG A 375 -8.02 -20.55 3.24
C ARG A 375 -8.25 -19.42 2.23
N PRO A 376 -8.25 -18.14 2.66
CA PRO A 376 -8.37 -17.03 1.72
C PRO A 376 -7.16 -17.00 0.78
N GLY A 377 -7.36 -16.50 -0.44
CA GLY A 377 -6.27 -16.34 -1.41
C GLY A 377 -5.18 -15.40 -0.89
N ASP A 378 -3.94 -15.65 -1.29
CA ASP A 378 -2.76 -14.87 -0.90
C ASP A 378 -2.84 -13.40 -1.35
N SER A 379 -3.80 -13.07 -2.22
CA SER A 379 -4.08 -11.71 -2.69
C SER A 379 -4.51 -10.73 -1.59
N GLY A 380 -5.04 -11.24 -0.46
CA GLY A 380 -5.62 -10.41 0.61
C GLY A 380 -6.98 -9.79 0.28
N LEU A 381 -7.52 -10.00 -0.94
CA LEU A 381 -8.76 -9.36 -1.40
C LEU A 381 -9.97 -9.65 -0.50
N ILE A 382 -10.12 -10.90 -0.07
CA ILE A 382 -11.24 -11.34 0.78
C ILE A 382 -11.26 -10.60 2.11
N ASN A 383 -10.09 -10.32 2.67
CA ASN A 383 -10.00 -9.58 3.93
C ASN A 383 -10.44 -8.12 3.75
N VAL A 384 -10.06 -7.50 2.63
CA VAL A 384 -10.45 -6.13 2.28
C VAL A 384 -11.96 -6.03 2.03
N LEU A 385 -12.53 -6.95 1.25
CA LEU A 385 -13.97 -6.98 0.99
C LEU A 385 -14.78 -7.19 2.28
N ARG A 386 -14.29 -8.06 3.19
CA ARG A 386 -14.92 -8.25 4.49
C ARG A 386 -14.87 -6.98 5.34
N ASP A 387 -13.74 -6.27 5.32
CA ASP A 387 -13.59 -5.03 6.07
C ASP A 387 -14.48 -3.92 5.53
N ALA A 388 -14.58 -3.79 4.21
CA ALA A 388 -15.49 -2.88 3.52
C ALA A 388 -16.97 -3.18 3.77
N ALA A 389 -17.31 -4.46 4.03
CA ALA A 389 -18.67 -4.91 4.29
C ALA A 389 -19.16 -4.66 5.73
N LYS A 390 -18.27 -4.31 6.67
CA LYS A 390 -18.65 -4.00 8.06
C LYS A 390 -19.56 -2.78 8.11
N GLU A 391 -20.52 -2.78 9.02
CA GLU A 391 -21.52 -1.70 9.15
C GLU A 391 -20.86 -0.32 9.36
N GLU A 392 -19.80 -0.27 10.17
CA GLU A 392 -19.02 0.95 10.46
C GLU A 392 -18.24 1.51 9.24
N ASN A 393 -18.02 0.69 8.21
CA ASN A 393 -17.23 1.04 7.03
C ASN A 393 -18.09 1.22 5.76
N ARG A 394 -19.42 1.12 5.86
CA ARG A 394 -20.31 1.21 4.68
C ARG A 394 -20.26 2.57 3.97
N ASP A 395 -20.01 3.65 4.69
CA ASP A 395 -19.85 5.00 4.12
C ASP A 395 -18.39 5.34 3.80
N LYS A 396 -17.45 4.41 3.98
CA LYS A 396 -16.03 4.57 3.66
C LYS A 396 -15.70 3.94 2.32
N LEU A 397 -15.00 4.65 1.44
CA LEU A 397 -14.58 4.14 0.14
C LEU A 397 -13.40 3.16 0.27
N TYR A 398 -13.35 2.15 -0.58
CA TYR A 398 -12.25 1.20 -0.72
C TYR A 398 -11.82 1.15 -2.19
N LEU A 399 -10.53 1.05 -2.43
CA LEU A 399 -9.94 0.98 -3.76
C LEU A 399 -9.07 -0.26 -3.88
N VAL A 400 -9.44 -1.16 -4.79
CA VAL A 400 -8.71 -2.39 -5.09
C VAL A 400 -8.06 -2.25 -6.45
N CYS A 401 -6.73 -2.35 -6.49
CA CYS A 401 -5.92 -2.28 -7.70
C CYS A 401 -5.31 -3.65 -8.02
N PHE A 402 -5.66 -4.22 -9.18
CA PHE A 402 -5.02 -5.40 -9.74
C PHE A 402 -3.84 -4.97 -10.62
N ASP A 403 -2.64 -5.08 -10.07
CA ASP A 403 -1.41 -4.68 -10.76
C ASP A 403 -0.95 -5.78 -11.72
N GLU A 404 -0.58 -5.38 -12.94
CA GLU A 404 -0.22 -6.29 -14.04
C GLU A 404 -1.30 -7.36 -14.32
N MET A 405 -2.55 -6.89 -14.40
CA MET A 405 -3.75 -7.74 -14.51
C MET A 405 -3.64 -8.77 -15.64
N ASN A 406 -2.98 -8.42 -16.74
CA ASN A 406 -2.85 -9.28 -17.92
C ASN A 406 -1.60 -10.18 -17.95
N LEU A 407 -0.89 -10.32 -16.82
CA LEU A 407 0.20 -11.27 -16.67
C LEU A 407 -0.32 -12.73 -16.68
N SER A 408 -1.57 -12.93 -16.27
CA SER A 408 -2.32 -14.17 -16.46
C SER A 408 -3.62 -13.92 -17.26
N ARG A 409 -4.27 -15.00 -17.71
CA ARG A 409 -5.56 -14.96 -18.41
C ARG A 409 -6.66 -14.52 -17.47
N VAL A 410 -7.01 -13.24 -17.58
CA VAL A 410 -7.98 -12.57 -16.69
C VAL A 410 -9.34 -13.27 -16.63
N GLU A 411 -9.84 -13.79 -17.75
CA GLU A 411 -11.11 -14.52 -17.74
C GLU A 411 -11.12 -15.80 -16.89
N HIS A 412 -9.98 -16.34 -16.48
CA HIS A 412 -9.91 -17.54 -15.66
C HIS A 412 -9.95 -17.18 -14.17
N TYR A 413 -8.93 -16.48 -13.68
CA TYR A 413 -8.84 -16.14 -12.25
C TYR A 413 -9.85 -15.07 -11.81
N PHE A 414 -10.30 -14.22 -12.74
CA PHE A 414 -11.26 -13.15 -12.46
C PHE A 414 -12.70 -13.51 -12.84
N SER A 415 -12.96 -14.78 -13.19
CA SER A 415 -14.23 -15.24 -13.76
C SER A 415 -15.46 -14.91 -12.89
N GLN A 416 -15.39 -15.20 -11.58
CA GLN A 416 -16.49 -14.92 -10.65
C GLN A 416 -16.73 -13.42 -10.51
N PHE A 417 -15.66 -12.61 -10.42
CA PHE A 417 -15.76 -11.15 -10.38
C PHE A 417 -16.41 -10.58 -11.64
N LEU A 418 -16.06 -11.07 -12.83
CA LEU A 418 -16.72 -10.65 -14.07
C LEU A 418 -18.23 -10.91 -14.03
N SER A 419 -18.71 -11.95 -13.35
CA SER A 419 -20.14 -12.19 -13.16
C SER A 419 -20.76 -11.28 -12.11
N VAL A 420 -20.07 -11.06 -10.98
CA VAL A 420 -20.57 -10.20 -9.90
C VAL A 420 -20.62 -8.73 -10.31
N LEU A 421 -19.63 -8.25 -11.07
CA LEU A 421 -19.57 -6.88 -11.57
C LEU A 421 -20.64 -6.55 -12.63
N GLU A 422 -21.41 -7.53 -13.12
CA GLU A 422 -22.58 -7.28 -13.98
C GLU A 422 -23.83 -6.87 -13.20
N LYS A 423 -23.89 -7.19 -11.92
CA LYS A 423 -25.04 -6.86 -11.08
C LYS A 423 -24.92 -5.42 -10.63
N GLU A 424 -26.01 -4.66 -10.74
CA GLU A 424 -26.07 -3.28 -10.23
C GLU A 424 -26.19 -3.25 -8.71
N HIS A 425 -26.89 -4.22 -8.11
CA HIS A 425 -27.10 -4.33 -6.67
C HIS A 425 -26.92 -5.77 -6.18
N ASN A 426 -26.74 -5.94 -4.87
CA ASN A 426 -26.57 -7.25 -4.21
C ASN A 426 -25.45 -8.08 -4.86
N ARG A 427 -24.29 -7.43 -5.01
CA ARG A 427 -23.07 -8.05 -5.49
C ARG A 427 -22.53 -8.94 -4.38
N GLU A 428 -22.50 -10.24 -4.61
CA GLU A 428 -22.05 -11.23 -3.64
C GLU A 428 -21.07 -12.20 -4.29
N LEU A 429 -19.90 -12.34 -3.68
CA LEU A 429 -18.86 -13.28 -4.06
C LEU A 429 -19.09 -14.59 -3.29
N ARG A 430 -19.06 -15.74 -3.96
CA ARG A 430 -19.24 -17.05 -3.33
C ARG A 430 -17.89 -17.69 -3.07
N LEU A 431 -17.54 -17.86 -1.80
CA LEU A 431 -16.29 -18.48 -1.36
C LEU A 431 -16.38 -20.01 -1.40
N TYR A 432 -17.52 -20.56 -0.97
CA TYR A 432 -17.76 -22.01 -0.93
C TYR A 432 -19.27 -22.33 -0.83
N ASN A 433 -19.63 -23.61 -0.89
CA ASN A 433 -21.03 -24.06 -0.78
C ASN A 433 -21.54 -23.99 0.67
N ASP A 434 -22.76 -23.51 0.86
CA ASP A 434 -23.43 -23.31 2.15
C ASP A 434 -23.46 -24.58 3.01
N ASP A 435 -23.54 -25.76 2.39
CA ASP A 435 -23.48 -27.07 3.06
C ASP A 435 -22.19 -27.28 3.88
N LEU A 436 -21.10 -26.62 3.49
CA LEU A 436 -19.79 -26.73 4.16
C LEU A 436 -19.67 -25.83 5.39
N THR A 437 -20.58 -24.88 5.60
CA THR A 437 -20.52 -23.89 6.69
C THR A 437 -20.41 -24.54 8.06
N GLN A 438 -21.17 -25.63 8.28
CA GLN A 438 -21.18 -26.36 9.56
C GLN A 438 -19.92 -27.21 9.78
N CYS A 439 -19.17 -27.48 8.72
CA CYS A 439 -17.96 -28.28 8.78
C CYS A 439 -16.70 -27.44 9.01
N LEU A 440 -16.70 -26.17 8.59
CA LEU A 440 -15.51 -25.31 8.64
C LEU A 440 -15.42 -24.53 9.96
N TYR A 441 -14.27 -24.58 10.63
CA TYR A 441 -14.05 -23.94 11.94
C TYR A 441 -14.03 -22.40 11.88
N ASN A 442 -13.65 -21.82 10.74
CA ASN A 442 -13.55 -20.38 10.55
C ASN A 442 -14.68 -19.80 9.69
N SER A 443 -15.80 -20.52 9.54
CA SER A 443 -16.97 -20.07 8.76
C SER A 443 -17.62 -18.80 9.31
N THR A 444 -17.45 -18.48 10.60
CA THR A 444 -17.87 -17.20 11.18
C THR A 444 -17.03 -16.03 10.67
N LEU A 445 -15.73 -16.24 10.45
CA LEU A 445 -14.80 -15.22 9.93
C LEU A 445 -14.87 -15.10 8.41
N TYR A 446 -15.15 -16.20 7.73
CA TYR A 446 -15.29 -16.30 6.28
C TYR A 446 -16.60 -17.00 5.96
N PRO A 447 -17.72 -16.26 5.87
CA PRO A 447 -19.01 -16.84 5.49
C PRO A 447 -18.98 -17.39 4.06
N PRO A 448 -19.96 -18.24 3.67
CA PRO A 448 -20.03 -18.82 2.33
C PRO A 448 -20.08 -17.79 1.21
N THR A 449 -20.64 -16.62 1.49
CA THR A 449 -20.71 -15.47 0.59
C THR A 449 -20.21 -14.21 1.25
N ILE A 450 -19.52 -13.36 0.49
CA ILE A 450 -19.10 -12.02 0.91
C ILE A 450 -19.78 -10.97 0.02
N PRO A 451 -20.48 -9.99 0.61
CA PRO A 451 -21.05 -8.89 -0.15
C PRO A 451 -19.94 -7.94 -0.62
N ILE A 452 -20.07 -7.44 -1.85
CA ILE A 452 -19.25 -6.38 -2.42
C ILE A 452 -20.09 -5.11 -2.41
N GLY A 453 -19.78 -4.19 -1.49
CA GLY A 453 -20.50 -2.94 -1.34
C GLY A 453 -20.23 -1.94 -2.48
N ASP A 454 -21.11 -0.94 -2.60
CA ASP A 454 -20.96 0.20 -3.52
C ASP A 454 -19.81 1.14 -3.15
N ASN A 455 -19.25 0.94 -1.96
CA ASN A 455 -18.01 1.56 -1.52
C ASN A 455 -16.73 0.95 -2.10
N VAL A 456 -16.77 -0.21 -2.76
CA VAL A 456 -15.56 -0.84 -3.31
C VAL A 456 -15.40 -0.51 -4.79
N LEU A 457 -14.30 0.16 -5.13
CA LEU A 457 -13.91 0.54 -6.48
C LEU A 457 -12.78 -0.39 -6.98
N PHE A 458 -12.87 -0.84 -8.23
CA PHE A 458 -11.89 -1.75 -8.83
C PHE A 458 -11.14 -1.11 -9.99
N VAL A 459 -9.82 -1.21 -9.95
CA VAL A 459 -8.91 -0.75 -11.01
C VAL A 459 -7.96 -1.88 -11.39
N GLY A 460 -7.67 -2.06 -12.67
CA GLY A 460 -6.59 -2.92 -13.16
C GLY A 460 -5.50 -2.09 -13.84
N THR A 461 -4.23 -2.45 -13.69
CA THR A 461 -3.14 -1.90 -14.51
C THR A 461 -2.64 -2.97 -15.47
N VAL A 462 -2.29 -2.55 -16.68
CA VAL A 462 -1.95 -3.44 -17.79
C VAL A 462 -0.75 -2.92 -18.54
N ASN A 463 0.20 -3.82 -18.81
CA ASN A 463 1.29 -3.58 -19.72
C ASN A 463 0.89 -4.09 -21.11
N LEU A 464 1.15 -3.30 -22.16
CA LEU A 464 0.80 -3.64 -23.54
C LEU A 464 1.93 -4.41 -24.27
N ASP A 465 2.83 -5.03 -23.50
CA ASP A 465 4.02 -5.70 -24.02
C ASP A 465 3.69 -7.12 -24.52
N GLU A 466 4.48 -7.64 -25.47
CA GLU A 466 4.24 -8.93 -26.15
C GLU A 466 4.23 -10.14 -25.19
N SER A 467 4.82 -9.99 -24.00
CA SER A 467 4.87 -11.02 -22.95
C SER A 467 3.58 -11.17 -22.13
N THR A 468 2.49 -10.51 -22.52
CA THR A 468 1.25 -10.46 -21.75
C THR A 468 0.04 -11.01 -22.53
N TYR A 469 -1.01 -11.41 -21.81
CA TYR A 469 -2.21 -11.95 -22.45
C TYR A 469 -3.15 -10.84 -22.93
N HIS A 470 -3.80 -11.08 -24.07
CA HIS A 470 -4.86 -10.22 -24.56
C HIS A 470 -6.16 -10.46 -23.80
N PHE A 471 -6.91 -9.40 -23.52
CA PHE A 471 -8.21 -9.52 -22.86
C PHE A 471 -9.27 -10.17 -23.74
N SER A 472 -10.04 -11.12 -23.23
CA SER A 472 -11.24 -11.59 -23.92
C SER A 472 -12.33 -10.49 -24.01
N ASP A 473 -13.25 -10.63 -24.97
CA ASP A 473 -14.38 -9.69 -25.11
C ASP A 473 -15.25 -9.64 -23.85
N LYS A 474 -15.27 -10.74 -23.07
CA LYS A 474 -15.92 -10.79 -21.76
C LYS A 474 -15.35 -9.74 -20.81
N VAL A 475 -14.03 -9.56 -20.77
CA VAL A 475 -13.40 -8.56 -19.90
C VAL A 475 -13.65 -7.16 -20.45
N LEU A 476 -13.44 -6.96 -21.76
CA LEU A 476 -13.57 -5.66 -22.42
C LEU A 476 -15.00 -5.09 -22.35
N ASP A 477 -16.03 -5.93 -22.42
CA ASP A 477 -17.43 -5.51 -22.29
C ASP A 477 -17.80 -5.01 -20.88
N ARG A 478 -16.95 -5.28 -19.88
CA ARG A 478 -17.20 -4.98 -18.46
C ARG A 478 -16.27 -3.89 -17.91
N ALA A 479 -15.17 -3.60 -18.59
CA ALA A 479 -14.18 -2.61 -18.17
C ALA A 479 -14.19 -1.37 -19.06
N ASN A 480 -13.78 -0.23 -18.51
CA ASN A 480 -13.37 0.92 -19.31
C ASN A 480 -11.83 0.91 -19.45
N VAL A 481 -11.30 0.77 -20.67
CA VAL A 481 -9.85 0.63 -20.90
C VAL A 481 -9.25 1.98 -21.31
N ILE A 482 -8.64 2.67 -20.36
CA ILE A 482 -7.97 3.96 -20.56
C ILE A 482 -6.53 3.73 -20.99
N ARG A 483 -6.12 4.31 -22.11
CA ARG A 483 -4.70 4.40 -22.49
C ARG A 483 -4.17 5.77 -22.09
N LEU A 484 -3.16 5.79 -21.21
CA LEU A 484 -2.57 7.05 -20.75
C LEU A 484 -1.63 7.63 -21.82
N HIS A 485 -1.75 8.92 -22.09
CA HIS A 485 -0.88 9.62 -23.03
C HIS A 485 0.50 9.88 -22.42
N VAL A 486 1.54 9.69 -23.23
CA VAL A 486 2.90 10.08 -22.86
C VAL A 486 3.08 11.55 -23.22
N MET A 487 3.28 12.38 -22.19
CA MET A 487 3.50 13.81 -22.34
C MET A 487 4.95 14.12 -22.77
N PRO A 488 5.21 15.26 -23.44
CA PRO A 488 6.56 15.66 -23.83
C PRO A 488 7.53 15.78 -22.66
N PHE A 489 8.71 15.14 -22.76
CA PHE A 489 9.67 15.04 -21.65
C PHE A 489 10.27 16.37 -21.19
N HIS A 490 10.22 17.44 -21.99
CA HIS A 490 10.68 18.75 -21.51
C HIS A 490 9.86 19.26 -20.32
N LEU A 491 8.58 18.85 -20.21
CA LEU A 491 7.71 19.21 -19.09
C LEU A 491 8.11 18.49 -17.78
N LEU A 492 8.80 17.35 -17.86
CA LEU A 492 9.34 16.66 -16.67
C LEU A 492 10.38 17.53 -15.97
N LYS A 493 11.25 18.19 -16.74
CA LYS A 493 12.25 19.11 -16.20
C LYS A 493 11.61 20.30 -15.48
N GLU A 494 10.51 20.83 -16.02
CA GLU A 494 9.76 21.91 -15.39
C GLU A 494 9.11 21.46 -14.07
N LEU A 495 8.59 20.22 -14.00
CA LEU A 495 8.04 19.64 -12.77
C LEU A 495 9.12 19.39 -11.71
N GLU A 496 10.28 18.85 -12.09
CA GLU A 496 11.41 18.62 -11.16
C GLU A 496 11.93 19.92 -10.56
N GLN A 497 12.02 20.99 -11.36
CA GLN A 497 12.41 22.31 -10.88
C GLN A 497 11.42 22.87 -9.86
N ARG A 498 10.11 22.63 -10.04
CA ARG A 498 9.07 23.05 -9.09
C ARG A 498 9.18 22.31 -7.75
N LYS A 499 9.44 20.99 -7.76
CA LYS A 499 9.67 20.20 -6.54
C LYS A 499 10.81 20.74 -5.67
N GLN A 500 11.88 21.25 -6.27
CA GLN A 500 13.03 21.80 -5.52
C GLN A 500 12.72 23.14 -4.84
N THR A 501 11.72 23.87 -5.32
CA THR A 501 11.35 25.21 -4.80
C THR A 501 10.23 25.20 -3.76
N VAL A 502 9.49 24.09 -3.62
CA VAL A 502 8.35 23.97 -2.72
C VAL A 502 8.70 23.02 -1.59
N HIS A 503 8.77 23.53 -0.35
CA HIS A 503 8.75 22.67 0.84
C HIS A 503 7.40 21.96 0.88
N HIS A 504 7.35 20.69 0.46
CA HIS A 504 6.14 19.91 0.47
C HIS A 504 5.71 19.63 1.92
N ALA A 505 4.79 20.45 2.44
CA ALA A 505 3.93 20.02 3.52
C ALA A 505 3.14 18.80 3.01
N ASN A 506 3.15 17.69 3.75
CA ASN A 506 2.26 16.56 3.46
C ASN A 506 0.81 17.06 3.54
N ARG A 507 0.22 17.40 2.39
CA ARG A 507 -1.16 17.89 2.31
C ARG A 507 -2.08 16.69 2.50
N THR A 508 -2.48 16.45 3.74
CA THR A 508 -3.52 15.47 4.05
C THR A 508 -4.86 16.06 3.64
N LEU A 509 -5.47 15.48 2.60
CA LEU A 509 -6.83 15.83 2.20
C LEU A 509 -7.84 15.09 3.09
N PRO A 510 -9.00 15.67 3.38
CA PRO A 510 -10.04 15.00 4.15
C PRO A 510 -10.56 13.77 3.40
N GLU A 511 -10.89 12.72 4.14
CA GLU A 511 -11.51 11.51 3.59
C GLU A 511 -12.85 11.86 2.92
N ILE A 512 -13.02 11.42 1.68
CA ILE A 512 -14.27 11.53 0.95
C ILE A 512 -15.13 10.31 1.25
N SER A 513 -16.25 10.53 1.92
CA SER A 513 -17.24 9.49 2.19
C SER A 513 -17.88 8.96 0.89
N LEU A 514 -18.41 7.74 0.94
CA LEU A 514 -19.20 7.15 -0.14
C LEU A 514 -20.38 8.06 -0.51
N SER A 515 -21.11 8.57 0.47
CA SER A 515 -22.21 9.52 0.27
C SER A 515 -21.78 10.77 -0.50
N THR A 516 -20.60 11.33 -0.18
CA THR A 516 -20.04 12.47 -0.92
C THR A 516 -19.65 12.07 -2.34
N TYR A 517 -19.00 10.93 -2.51
CA TYR A 517 -18.60 10.41 -3.83
C TYR A 517 -19.80 10.09 -4.74
N GLN A 518 -20.86 9.52 -4.17
CA GLN A 518 -22.13 9.28 -4.86
C GLN A 518 -22.83 10.58 -5.24
N SER A 519 -22.65 11.66 -4.48
CA SER A 519 -23.18 12.98 -4.88
C SER A 519 -22.54 13.54 -6.16
N PHE A 520 -21.34 13.06 -6.52
CA PHE A 520 -20.70 13.39 -7.81
C PHE A 520 -21.28 12.58 -8.98
N GLN A 521 -22.06 11.54 -8.67
CA GLN A 521 -22.72 10.70 -9.66
C GLN A 521 -24.09 11.30 -10.01
N LYS A 522 -24.37 11.46 -11.30
CA LYS A 522 -25.71 11.82 -11.76
C LYS A 522 -26.55 10.55 -11.92
N GLU A 523 -27.82 10.63 -11.54
CA GLU A 523 -28.76 9.50 -11.63
C GLU A 523 -28.81 8.91 -13.05
N ASP A 524 -28.94 7.58 -13.09
CA ASP A 524 -28.93 6.79 -14.31
C ASP A 524 -30.29 6.94 -15.04
N HIS A 525 -30.46 8.04 -15.75
CA HIS A 525 -31.57 8.15 -16.68
C HIS A 525 -31.23 7.32 -17.92
N LEU A 526 -32.05 6.31 -18.21
CA LEU A 526 -32.05 5.50 -19.44
C LEU A 526 -31.98 6.34 -20.74
N ASN A 527 -32.19 7.66 -20.66
CA ASN A 527 -32.13 8.65 -21.73
C ASN A 527 -30.86 9.55 -21.69
N GLY A 528 -29.72 9.02 -21.24
CA GLY A 528 -28.46 9.80 -21.17
C GLY A 528 -27.83 10.16 -22.52
N LEU A 529 -28.24 9.50 -23.59
CA LEU A 529 -27.75 9.71 -24.95
C LEU A 529 -28.79 10.44 -25.80
N THR A 530 -28.32 11.32 -26.66
CA THR A 530 -29.15 11.97 -27.69
C THR A 530 -29.51 10.97 -28.80
N GLU A 531 -30.60 11.23 -29.53
CA GLU A 531 -30.99 10.39 -30.68
C GLU A 531 -29.86 10.29 -31.72
N ARG A 532 -29.13 11.38 -31.94
CA ARG A 532 -28.00 11.41 -32.87
C ARG A 532 -26.81 10.58 -32.41
N GLU A 533 -26.50 10.59 -31.10
CA GLU A 533 -25.48 9.71 -30.51
C GLU A 533 -25.89 8.22 -30.59
N LEU A 534 -27.18 7.91 -30.41
CA LEU A 534 -27.69 6.55 -30.57
C LEU A 534 -27.64 6.07 -32.02
N GLU A 535 -28.00 6.93 -32.97
CA GLU A 535 -27.89 6.68 -34.40
C GLU A 535 -26.44 6.37 -34.78
N PHE A 536 -25.50 7.20 -34.32
CA PHE A 536 -24.06 6.97 -34.52
C PHE A 536 -23.60 5.60 -34.02
N LEU A 537 -23.95 5.24 -32.78
CA LEU A 537 -23.58 3.95 -32.20
C LEU A 537 -24.21 2.78 -32.96
N TRP A 538 -25.44 2.94 -33.46
CA TRP A 538 -26.10 1.94 -34.29
C TRP A 538 -25.42 1.78 -35.65
N THR A 539 -25.10 2.87 -36.34
CA THR A 539 -24.39 2.82 -37.63
C THR A 539 -23.01 2.17 -37.47
N CYS A 540 -22.29 2.46 -36.39
CA CYS A 540 -21.03 1.78 -36.06
C CYS A 540 -21.26 0.28 -35.81
N HIS A 541 -22.33 -0.10 -35.10
CA HIS A 541 -22.67 -1.49 -34.83
C HIS A 541 -22.90 -2.26 -36.13
N GLU A 542 -23.71 -1.71 -37.04
CA GLU A 542 -24.00 -2.32 -38.33
C GLU A 542 -22.74 -2.51 -39.17
N ALA A 543 -21.85 -1.51 -39.22
CA ALA A 543 -20.59 -1.61 -39.94
C ALA A 543 -19.67 -2.71 -39.38
N ILE A 544 -19.56 -2.82 -38.06
CA ILE A 544 -18.73 -3.86 -37.42
C ILE A 544 -19.34 -5.25 -37.66
N GLN A 545 -20.66 -5.40 -37.56
CA GLN A 545 -21.35 -6.69 -37.75
C GLN A 545 -21.25 -7.22 -39.19
N GLN A 546 -21.18 -6.34 -40.20
CA GLN A 546 -20.97 -6.76 -41.58
C GLN A 546 -19.66 -7.54 -41.78
N VAL A 547 -18.66 -7.24 -40.96
CA VAL A 547 -17.34 -7.88 -41.01
C VAL A 547 -17.25 -9.07 -40.05
N ASN A 548 -17.73 -8.92 -38.83
CA ASN A 548 -17.68 -9.99 -37.83
C ASN A 548 -18.93 -10.02 -36.95
N ASN A 549 -19.80 -11.01 -37.18
CA ASN A 549 -21.04 -11.23 -36.43
C ASN A 549 -20.86 -11.47 -34.92
N ASN A 550 -19.64 -11.76 -34.46
CA ASN A 550 -19.33 -12.00 -33.05
C ASN A 550 -18.85 -10.73 -32.33
N ILE A 551 -18.57 -9.64 -33.06
CA ILE A 551 -18.09 -8.38 -32.50
C ILE A 551 -19.12 -7.30 -32.79
N GLY A 552 -19.52 -6.56 -31.76
CA GLY A 552 -20.43 -5.44 -31.95
C GLY A 552 -20.62 -4.60 -30.70
N ILE A 553 -21.39 -3.54 -30.87
CA ILE A 553 -21.80 -2.65 -29.80
C ILE A 553 -23.11 -3.19 -29.22
N GLY A 554 -23.03 -3.87 -28.07
CA GLY A 554 -24.21 -4.40 -27.38
C GLY A 554 -24.91 -3.34 -26.53
N PRO A 555 -26.19 -3.57 -26.13
CA PRO A 555 -26.96 -2.61 -25.30
C PRO A 555 -26.26 -2.22 -24.00
N ARG A 556 -25.47 -3.14 -23.41
CA ARG A 556 -24.67 -2.88 -22.21
C ARG A 556 -23.64 -1.77 -22.43
N ILE A 557 -22.89 -1.84 -23.53
CA ILE A 557 -21.89 -0.83 -23.88
C ILE A 557 -22.58 0.51 -24.07
N VAL A 558 -23.72 0.55 -24.77
CA VAL A 558 -24.50 1.77 -24.98
C VAL A 558 -24.91 2.42 -23.64
N ARG A 559 -25.45 1.62 -22.69
CA ARG A 559 -25.80 2.12 -21.35
C ARG A 559 -24.59 2.67 -20.59
N GLN A 560 -23.46 1.95 -20.63
CA GLN A 560 -22.23 2.37 -19.96
C GLN A 560 -21.67 3.67 -20.56
N ILE A 561 -21.72 3.83 -21.90
CA ILE A 561 -21.34 5.08 -22.57
C ILE A 561 -22.27 6.22 -22.12
N GLY A 562 -23.58 5.98 -22.09
CA GLY A 562 -24.56 6.96 -21.61
C GLY A 562 -24.29 7.39 -20.16
N ARG A 563 -24.06 6.43 -19.26
CA ARG A 563 -23.71 6.70 -17.86
C ARG A 563 -22.41 7.48 -17.75
N TYR A 564 -21.38 7.14 -18.53
CA TYR A 564 -20.12 7.88 -18.56
C TYR A 564 -20.33 9.33 -19.00
N LEU A 565 -21.04 9.56 -20.12
CA LEU A 565 -21.28 10.91 -20.66
C LEU A 565 -22.12 11.79 -19.74
N ASN A 566 -23.07 11.20 -19.00
CA ASN A 566 -23.82 11.92 -17.99
C ASN A 566 -22.93 12.35 -16.81
N ASN A 567 -21.91 11.57 -16.49
CA ASN A 567 -21.03 11.80 -15.35
C ASN A 567 -19.80 12.66 -15.66
N VAL A 568 -19.65 13.15 -16.89
CA VAL A 568 -18.57 14.08 -17.26
C VAL A 568 -18.65 15.36 -16.40
N PRO A 569 -17.56 15.74 -15.70
CA PRO A 569 -17.49 16.96 -14.92
C PRO A 569 -17.79 18.18 -15.79
N LYS A 570 -18.60 19.12 -15.29
CA LYS A 570 -18.99 20.32 -16.06
C LYS A 570 -17.85 21.32 -16.25
N HIS A 571 -16.93 21.36 -15.29
CA HIS A 571 -15.82 22.32 -15.24
C HIS A 571 -14.51 21.57 -15.38
N GLY A 572 -13.95 21.56 -16.59
CA GLY A 572 -12.71 20.82 -16.90
C GLY A 572 -12.35 20.85 -18.37
N PRO A 573 -11.17 20.31 -18.74
CA PRO A 573 -10.72 20.23 -20.14
C PRO A 573 -11.53 19.20 -20.96
N LEU A 574 -12.21 18.27 -20.29
CA LEU A 574 -13.00 17.22 -20.92
C LEU A 574 -14.45 17.65 -21.14
N ASN A 575 -14.81 17.99 -22.38
CA ASN A 575 -16.19 18.25 -22.77
C ASN A 575 -16.91 16.97 -23.25
N ARG A 576 -18.24 17.04 -23.44
CA ARG A 576 -19.05 15.89 -23.87
C ARG A 576 -18.63 15.30 -25.23
N GLN A 577 -18.25 16.15 -26.18
CA GLN A 577 -17.86 15.70 -27.54
C GLN A 577 -16.56 14.88 -27.50
N ASN A 578 -15.56 15.37 -26.76
CA ASN A 578 -14.30 14.68 -26.53
C ASN A 578 -14.49 13.44 -25.64
N ALA A 579 -15.40 13.51 -24.67
CA ALA A 579 -15.76 12.37 -23.83
C ALA A 579 -16.39 11.22 -24.64
N LEU A 580 -17.23 11.53 -25.63
CA LEU A 580 -17.79 10.54 -26.55
C LEU A 580 -16.67 9.91 -27.40
N ASP A 581 -15.77 10.72 -27.95
CA ASP A 581 -14.60 10.25 -28.70
C ASP A 581 -13.76 9.26 -27.87
N LEU A 582 -13.44 9.62 -26.63
CA LEU A 582 -12.74 8.73 -25.72
C LEU A 582 -13.53 7.44 -25.44
N GLN A 583 -14.85 7.48 -25.26
CA GLN A 583 -15.64 6.26 -25.04
C GLN A 583 -15.65 5.34 -26.27
N VAL A 584 -15.65 5.90 -27.48
CA VAL A 584 -15.51 5.13 -28.72
C VAL A 584 -14.16 4.41 -28.73
N VAL A 585 -13.07 5.12 -28.42
CA VAL A 585 -11.74 4.50 -28.32
C VAL A 585 -11.71 3.39 -27.26
N GLN A 586 -12.17 3.69 -26.05
CA GLN A 586 -11.99 2.82 -24.89
C GLN A 586 -12.88 1.56 -24.89
N ARG A 587 -14.05 1.60 -25.53
CA ARG A 587 -15.04 0.51 -25.51
C ARG A 587 -15.36 -0.12 -26.87
N ILE A 588 -15.19 0.61 -27.96
CA ILE A 588 -15.56 0.15 -29.30
C ILE A 588 -14.29 -0.23 -30.07
N VAL A 589 -13.35 0.69 -30.21
CA VAL A 589 -12.11 0.48 -30.96
C VAL A 589 -11.24 -0.62 -30.32
N THR A 590 -11.25 -0.73 -28.99
CA THR A 590 -10.57 -1.82 -28.24
C THR A 590 -11.06 -3.22 -28.60
N LYS A 591 -12.27 -3.36 -29.16
CA LYS A 591 -12.81 -4.65 -29.62
C LYS A 591 -12.44 -4.97 -31.08
N ILE A 592 -11.98 -3.97 -31.84
CA ILE A 592 -11.63 -4.15 -33.26
C ILE A 592 -10.22 -4.71 -33.34
N ARG A 593 -10.14 -6.04 -33.43
CA ARG A 593 -8.88 -6.80 -33.49
C ARG A 593 -9.07 -8.03 -34.36
N GLY A 594 -7.97 -8.48 -34.96
CA GLY A 594 -8.04 -9.59 -35.92
C GLY A 594 -7.08 -9.43 -37.08
N PRO A 595 -7.13 -10.40 -38.01
CA PRO A 595 -6.30 -10.40 -39.22
C PRO A 595 -6.79 -9.36 -40.23
N GLU A 596 -5.88 -8.97 -41.12
CA GLU A 596 -6.12 -8.01 -42.21
C GLU A 596 -7.31 -8.41 -43.09
N ASP A 597 -7.38 -9.68 -43.52
CA ASP A 597 -8.45 -10.19 -44.40
C ASP A 597 -9.86 -9.94 -43.85
N LEU A 598 -10.00 -9.89 -42.53
CA LEU A 598 -11.27 -9.59 -41.87
C LEU A 598 -11.48 -8.08 -41.79
N LEU A 599 -10.50 -7.33 -41.30
CA LEU A 599 -10.68 -5.94 -40.90
C LEU A 599 -10.47 -4.91 -42.01
N CYS A 600 -9.83 -5.28 -43.13
CA CYS A 600 -9.55 -4.37 -44.24
C CYS A 600 -10.82 -3.70 -44.77
N ASP A 601 -11.93 -4.43 -44.84
CA ASP A 601 -13.21 -3.89 -45.35
C ASP A 601 -13.89 -2.93 -44.36
N LEU A 602 -13.48 -2.93 -43.08
CA LEU A 602 -13.98 -2.00 -42.05
C LEU A 602 -13.05 -0.79 -41.85
N LEU A 603 -11.75 -1.06 -41.75
CA LEU A 603 -10.71 -0.10 -41.39
C LEU A 603 -10.04 0.57 -42.60
N GLY A 604 -10.29 0.07 -43.81
CA GLY A 604 -9.67 0.56 -45.04
C GLY A 604 -8.21 0.15 -45.17
N ARG A 605 -7.49 0.81 -46.08
CA ARG A 605 -6.09 0.51 -46.42
C ARG A 605 -5.16 1.64 -46.04
N TYR A 606 -4.03 1.31 -45.43
CA TYR A 606 -3.02 2.30 -45.03
C TYR A 606 -2.03 2.57 -46.17
N ASN A 607 -1.97 3.80 -46.67
CA ASN A 607 -1.00 4.18 -47.68
C ASN A 607 0.32 4.61 -47.02
N ARG A 608 1.36 3.80 -47.17
CA ARG A 608 2.71 4.05 -46.61
C ARG A 608 3.37 5.34 -47.10
N GLN A 609 3.03 5.82 -48.29
CA GLN A 609 3.65 7.03 -48.88
C GLN A 609 3.01 8.31 -48.35
N THR A 610 1.69 8.32 -48.17
CA THR A 610 0.96 9.51 -47.71
C THR A 610 0.71 9.51 -46.21
N GLY A 611 0.89 8.36 -45.55
CA GLY A 611 0.57 8.14 -44.15
C GLY A 611 -0.92 8.15 -43.83
N LYS A 612 -1.80 8.13 -44.85
CA LYS A 612 -3.26 8.23 -44.71
C LYS A 612 -3.94 6.89 -44.97
N VAL A 613 -5.12 6.73 -44.36
CA VAL A 613 -6.02 5.62 -44.61
C VAL A 613 -7.01 6.01 -45.72
N SER A 614 -7.22 5.13 -46.70
CA SER A 614 -8.26 5.26 -47.72
C SER A 614 -9.32 4.16 -47.57
N ASP A 615 -10.51 4.41 -48.12
CA ASP A 615 -11.57 3.41 -48.27
C ASP A 615 -12.02 2.75 -46.95
N SER A 616 -12.10 3.54 -45.87
CA SER A 616 -12.55 3.06 -44.57
C SER A 616 -14.02 3.45 -44.31
N PRO A 617 -14.96 2.49 -44.29
CA PRO A 617 -16.34 2.75 -43.90
C PRO A 617 -16.45 3.37 -42.51
N LEU A 618 -15.62 2.92 -41.56
CA LEU A 618 -15.67 3.46 -40.20
C LEU A 618 -15.24 4.93 -40.17
N LEU A 619 -14.20 5.33 -40.91
CA LEU A 619 -13.82 6.75 -41.00
C LEU A 619 -14.88 7.62 -41.70
N ASN A 620 -15.59 7.07 -42.68
CA ASN A 620 -16.70 7.76 -43.34
C ASN A 620 -17.85 8.01 -42.35
N ILE A 621 -18.19 7.01 -41.52
CA ILE A 621 -19.18 7.19 -40.44
C ILE A 621 -18.72 8.31 -39.48
N LEU A 622 -17.44 8.36 -39.10
CA LEU A 622 -16.95 9.48 -38.26
C LEU A 622 -17.07 10.85 -38.95
N ASP A 623 -17.06 10.90 -40.28
CA ASP A 623 -17.26 12.13 -41.05
C ASP A 623 -18.73 12.57 -41.07
N ASP A 624 -19.66 11.63 -41.19
CA ASP A 624 -21.11 11.87 -41.20
C ASP A 624 -21.65 12.37 -39.85
N PHE A 625 -20.95 12.04 -38.76
CA PHE A 625 -21.31 12.40 -37.38
C PHE A 625 -20.38 13.46 -36.77
N ARG A 626 -19.75 14.32 -37.59
CA ARG A 626 -18.89 15.42 -37.11
C ARG A 626 -19.62 16.45 -36.23
N ASP A 627 -20.95 16.48 -36.28
CA ASP A 627 -21.79 17.34 -35.46
C ASP A 627 -21.77 16.98 -33.97
N ILE A 628 -21.58 15.69 -33.63
CA ILE A 628 -21.53 15.23 -32.24
C ILE A 628 -20.10 15.14 -31.68
N SER A 629 -19.10 14.88 -32.52
CA SER A 629 -17.67 14.92 -32.15
C SER A 629 -16.77 14.97 -33.38
N PHE A 630 -15.58 15.55 -33.24
CA PHE A 630 -14.56 15.49 -34.29
C PHE A 630 -13.87 14.11 -34.38
N PHE A 631 -14.03 13.28 -33.34
CA PHE A 631 -13.45 11.94 -33.26
C PHE A 631 -11.93 11.90 -33.48
N THR A 632 -11.21 12.87 -32.91
CA THR A 632 -9.76 13.04 -33.11
C THR A 632 -8.98 11.83 -32.60
N GLU A 633 -9.29 11.35 -31.40
CA GLU A 633 -8.60 10.21 -30.79
C GLU A 633 -9.02 8.89 -31.45
N THR A 634 -10.30 8.73 -31.79
CA THR A 634 -10.79 7.60 -32.57
C THR A 634 -10.06 7.51 -33.91
N ARG A 635 -9.93 8.61 -34.66
CA ARG A 635 -9.23 8.63 -35.95
C ARG A 635 -7.76 8.23 -35.81
N LYS A 636 -7.06 8.73 -34.80
CA LYS A 636 -5.66 8.35 -34.51
C LYS A 636 -5.57 6.85 -34.19
N ALA A 637 -6.46 6.34 -33.35
CA ALA A 637 -6.48 4.93 -32.97
C ALA A 637 -6.74 4.02 -34.16
N LEU A 638 -7.70 4.37 -35.02
CA LEU A 638 -7.98 3.63 -36.26
C LEU A 638 -6.80 3.67 -37.23
N GLN A 639 -6.18 4.84 -37.42
CA GLN A 639 -4.98 4.96 -38.26
C GLN A 639 -3.83 4.09 -37.76
N HIS A 640 -3.64 4.01 -36.43
CA HIS A 640 -2.65 3.12 -35.83
C HIS A 640 -2.97 1.64 -36.11
N LYS A 641 -4.22 1.22 -35.92
CA LYS A 641 -4.66 -0.15 -36.21
C LYS A 641 -4.53 -0.52 -37.68
N THR A 642 -4.92 0.36 -38.61
CA THR A 642 -4.75 0.10 -40.04
C THR A 642 -3.26 0.02 -40.42
N LYS A 643 -2.41 0.84 -39.79
CA LYS A 643 -0.96 0.75 -39.97
C LYS A 643 -0.40 -0.57 -39.46
N GLU A 644 -0.86 -1.06 -38.30
CA GLU A 644 -0.47 -2.38 -37.79
C GLU A 644 -0.92 -3.52 -38.71
N LEU A 645 -2.14 -3.47 -39.23
CA LEU A 645 -2.64 -4.47 -40.19
C LEU A 645 -1.74 -4.54 -41.43
N GLU A 646 -1.42 -3.40 -42.02
CA GLU A 646 -0.57 -3.31 -43.21
C GLU A 646 0.89 -3.77 -42.98
N ILE A 647 1.40 -3.69 -41.74
CA ILE A 647 2.78 -4.07 -41.40
C ILE A 647 2.87 -5.52 -40.90
N ASN A 648 1.95 -5.91 -40.02
CA ASN A 648 2.00 -7.16 -39.26
C ASN A 648 0.99 -8.21 -39.76
N GLY A 649 0.04 -7.82 -40.61
CA GLY A 649 -1.10 -8.66 -41.03
C GLY A 649 -2.16 -8.85 -39.94
N TYR A 650 -2.01 -8.19 -38.79
CA TYR A 650 -2.87 -8.33 -37.61
C TYR A 650 -2.82 -7.05 -36.74
N THR A 651 -3.92 -6.72 -36.07
CA THR A 651 -3.98 -5.63 -35.06
C THR A 651 -4.67 -6.10 -33.78
N VAL A 652 -4.22 -5.54 -32.64
CA VAL A 652 -4.65 -5.89 -31.28
C VAL A 652 -5.53 -4.83 -30.66
#